data_AF-A0A5D2P902-F1
#
_entry.id   AF-A0A5D2P902-F1
#
_cell.length_a   1.000
_cell.length_b   1.000
_cell.length_c   1.000
_cell.angle_alpha   90.00
_cell.angle_beta   90.00
_cell.angle_gamma   90.00
#
_symmetry.space_group_name_H-M   'P 1'
#
loop_
_entity.id
_entity.type
_entity.pdbx_description
1 polymer ?
#
loop_
_entity_poly.entity_id
_entity_poly.type
_entity_poly.pdbx_seq_one_letter_code
_entity_poly.pdbx_strand_id
1 'polypeptide(L)'
;MSRTKHDSLILLLLLLIAILSISSVESGRPPFACDPRNGLTRSLRFCRTNLPIHVRVRDLLGRLTLPEKIRLLVNNAIDVPRLGIRGYEWWSEALHGVSNVGPGTKFGGSFPGATSFPQVITTAASFNESLWERIGQVVSDEARAMYNGGMAGLTYWSPNVNIFRDPRWGRGQETPGEDPVLAGKYAASYVSGLQSATGNRLKVAACCKHYTAYDLDNWKGVDRFHFNARVSKQDLADTYNVPFKACVVEGKVASVMCSYNQVNGKPTCADPDLLKGTIRGQWHLNGYIVSDCDSVGVMYDTQHFTVTPEESAAATIKAGLDLDCGPFLAIYTDLAIRRGLLTVTDVDMALANTVTVQMRLGMFDGEPSAQPYGHLGPRHVCTPDHKQLALEAARQGIVLLKNSGSLPLSTSRHRTIAVIGPNSDVTETMIGNYAGVACDYTSPLKGISRYVRTVHQVGCSNVACRANNLFGFAEVAARHADATVLIMGLDQSLEAEFKDRTGLLLPGYQQELVTRVAQASKGPTILVLMSGGPIDVSFAKYDRRVSAILWAGYPGQAGGTAIADILFGTTNPGGKLPMTWYPQSYVAKVPMTNMGMRPSPGYPGRTYRFYKGPVVFSFGHGLSYTNFKQSLALAPTDLSVLINTNLFATKNYSTLSSNAIKVKHTNCDSLSLPLHIDVENIGNMDGTHTLLLFSEPPTSVKWSPNKQLISFHRVHVVAGLKQRVKIDIHACKHLSVVDEFGIRRIPIGQHSLYIGDLKHSISLQANLEGIKN
;
A
#
# COMPACT_ATOMS: atom_id res chain seq x y z
N MET A 1 28.05 70.72 20.65
CA MET A 1 26.67 70.25 20.42
C MET A 1 26.50 69.40 19.14
N SER A 2 27.50 68.60 18.71
CA SER A 2 27.42 67.86 17.43
C SER A 2 27.68 66.34 17.50
N ARG A 3 27.96 65.77 18.68
CA ARG A 3 28.15 64.31 18.83
C ARG A 3 26.92 63.55 19.34
N THR A 4 26.04 64.20 20.09
CA THR A 4 24.87 63.53 20.69
C THR A 4 23.71 63.25 19.70
N LYS A 5 23.68 63.89 18.53
CA LYS A 5 22.63 63.62 17.51
C LYS A 5 22.91 62.41 16.62
N HIS A 6 24.16 61.99 16.45
CA HIS A 6 24.49 60.80 15.65
C HIS A 6 24.29 59.51 16.44
N ASP A 7 24.64 59.49 17.73
CA ASP A 7 24.46 58.31 18.57
C ASP A 7 22.98 57.99 18.81
N SER A 8 22.11 59.00 18.94
CA SER A 8 20.65 58.78 19.05
C SER A 8 20.03 58.25 17.76
N LEU A 9 20.56 58.61 16.58
CA LEU A 9 20.01 58.15 15.31
C LEU A 9 20.39 56.69 15.03
N ILE A 10 21.61 56.28 15.40
CA ILE A 10 22.08 54.90 15.30
C ILE A 10 21.35 54.00 16.31
N LEU A 11 21.10 54.49 17.53
CA LEU A 11 20.31 53.74 18.51
C LEU A 11 18.85 53.57 18.08
N LEU A 12 18.24 54.60 17.44
CA LEU A 12 16.89 54.50 16.89
C LEU A 12 16.84 53.52 15.70
N LEU A 13 17.85 53.52 14.83
CA LEU A 13 17.92 52.60 13.69
C LEU A 13 18.15 51.15 14.14
N LEU A 14 18.97 50.93 15.18
CA LEU A 14 19.18 49.61 15.79
C LEU A 14 17.94 49.12 16.56
N LEU A 15 17.19 50.02 17.21
CA LEU A 15 15.88 49.69 17.79
C LEU A 15 14.83 49.42 16.71
N LEU A 16 14.81 50.16 15.60
CA LEU A 16 13.92 49.88 14.47
C LEU A 16 14.28 48.56 13.78
N ILE A 17 15.56 48.23 13.64
CA ILE A 17 16.01 46.94 13.13
C ILE A 17 15.71 45.83 14.15
N ALA A 18 15.81 46.07 15.46
CA ALA A 18 15.42 45.10 16.49
C ALA A 18 13.89 44.90 16.59
N ILE A 19 13.10 45.94 16.28
CA ILE A 19 11.62 45.89 16.20
C ILE A 19 11.17 45.28 14.86
N LEU A 20 11.93 45.45 13.77
CA LEU A 20 11.76 44.73 12.49
C LEU A 20 12.34 43.31 12.52
N SER A 21 13.16 42.99 13.53
CA SER A 21 13.64 41.66 13.87
C SER A 21 12.83 41.02 14.99
N ILE A 22 11.62 41.53 15.28
CA ILE A 22 10.58 40.70 15.87
C ILE A 22 10.36 39.60 14.84
N SER A 23 11.06 38.49 15.07
CA SER A 23 10.80 37.17 14.54
C SER A 23 9.35 37.12 14.10
N SER A 24 9.10 36.93 12.80
CA SER A 24 7.83 36.45 12.32
C SER A 24 7.53 35.20 13.14
N VAL A 25 6.78 35.36 14.23
CA VAL A 25 6.18 34.25 14.95
C VAL A 25 5.34 33.63 13.86
N GLU A 26 5.82 32.52 13.30
CA GLU A 26 5.15 31.76 12.27
C GLU A 26 3.77 31.45 12.86
N SER A 27 2.77 32.24 12.47
CA SER A 27 1.50 32.25 13.20
C SER A 27 0.86 30.91 12.93
N GLY A 28 0.87 30.03 13.92
CA GLY A 28 0.33 28.68 13.81
C GLY A 28 -1.09 28.71 13.23
N ARG A 29 -1.47 27.64 12.52
CA ARG A 29 -2.80 27.52 11.94
C ARG A 29 -3.88 27.87 12.98
N PRO A 30 -4.82 28.77 12.67
CA PRO A 30 -5.94 29.04 13.56
C PRO A 30 -6.73 27.76 13.88
N PRO A 31 -7.33 27.65 15.07
CA PRO A 31 -8.15 26.49 15.44
C PRO A 31 -9.19 26.16 14.36
N PHE A 32 -9.36 24.87 14.06
CA PHE A 32 -10.40 24.41 13.14
C PHE A 32 -11.80 24.71 13.69
N ALA A 33 -12.01 24.41 14.97
CA ALA A 33 -13.21 24.72 15.73
C ALA A 33 -12.84 24.97 17.20
N CYS A 34 -13.81 25.48 17.98
CA CYS A 34 -13.66 25.67 19.43
C CYS A 34 -12.50 26.59 19.84
N ASP A 35 -12.26 27.65 19.06
CA ASP A 35 -11.24 28.65 19.38
C ASP A 35 -11.51 29.25 20.78
N PRO A 36 -10.57 29.14 21.75
CA PRO A 36 -10.76 29.64 23.10
C PRO A 36 -10.98 31.16 23.18
N ARG A 37 -10.57 31.89 22.13
CA ARG A 37 -10.76 33.34 21.98
C ARG A 37 -12.16 33.69 21.47
N ASN A 38 -12.89 32.73 20.88
CA ASN A 38 -14.25 32.95 20.43
C ASN A 38 -15.24 32.78 21.60
N GLY A 39 -15.66 33.92 22.16
CA GLY A 39 -16.59 33.96 23.30
C GLY A 39 -17.97 33.33 23.03
N LEU A 40 -18.40 33.23 21.77
CA LEU A 40 -19.70 32.68 21.37
C LEU A 40 -19.69 31.16 21.30
N THR A 41 -18.58 30.54 20.91
CA THR A 41 -18.52 29.11 20.60
C THR A 41 -17.74 28.28 21.64
N ARG A 42 -16.83 28.89 22.42
CA ARG A 42 -15.98 28.17 23.37
C ARG A 42 -16.73 27.40 24.48
N SER A 43 -17.93 27.85 24.85
CA SER A 43 -18.73 27.26 25.92
C SER A 43 -19.70 26.16 25.46
N LEU A 44 -19.83 25.99 24.13
CA LEU A 44 -20.70 24.99 23.52
C LEU A 44 -20.31 23.59 23.97
N ARG A 45 -21.30 22.72 24.15
CA ARG A 45 -21.09 21.41 24.78
C ARG A 45 -20.18 20.52 23.92
N PHE A 46 -20.23 20.61 22.59
CA PHE A 46 -19.29 19.90 21.71
C PHE A 46 -17.82 20.37 21.82
N CYS A 47 -17.55 21.54 22.43
CA CYS A 47 -16.19 22.04 22.68
C CYS A 47 -15.61 21.59 24.03
N ARG A 48 -16.39 20.91 24.88
CA ARG A 48 -15.93 20.45 26.20
C ARG A 48 -15.22 19.11 26.07
N THR A 49 -13.89 19.13 26.05
CA THR A 49 -13.02 17.96 25.81
C THR A 49 -13.08 16.90 26.90
N ASN A 50 -13.57 17.23 28.10
CA ASN A 50 -13.81 16.29 29.19
C ASN A 50 -15.08 15.42 28.99
N LEU A 51 -15.93 15.75 28.02
CA LEU A 51 -17.09 14.93 27.68
C LEU A 51 -16.73 13.81 26.70
N PRO A 52 -17.39 12.64 26.78
CA PRO A 52 -17.22 11.58 25.79
C PRO A 52 -17.53 12.07 24.37
N ILE A 53 -16.77 11.60 23.38
CA ILE A 53 -16.91 12.00 21.97
C ILE A 53 -18.35 11.85 21.48
N HIS A 54 -19.03 10.73 21.76
CA HIS A 54 -20.40 10.52 21.31
C HIS A 54 -21.40 11.58 21.85
N VAL A 55 -21.15 12.15 23.03
CA VAL A 55 -21.96 13.25 23.60
C VAL A 55 -21.71 14.55 22.83
N ARG A 56 -20.43 14.82 22.52
CA ARG A 56 -20.01 16.01 21.75
C ARG A 56 -20.55 15.96 20.32
N VAL A 57 -20.46 14.80 19.67
CA VAL A 57 -21.01 14.55 18.33
C VAL A 57 -22.51 14.83 18.31
N ARG A 58 -23.27 14.25 19.25
CA ARG A 58 -24.72 14.45 19.33
C ARG A 58 -25.10 15.92 19.51
N ASP A 59 -24.37 16.66 20.35
CA ASP A 59 -24.60 18.09 20.54
C ASP A 59 -24.31 18.89 19.27
N LEU A 60 -23.23 18.57 18.54
CA LEU A 60 -22.93 19.24 17.27
C LEU A 60 -24.01 18.97 16.21
N LEU A 61 -24.39 17.70 16.00
CA LEU A 61 -25.41 17.35 15.01
C LEU A 61 -26.77 17.98 15.32
N GLY A 62 -27.14 18.06 16.59
CA GLY A 62 -28.37 18.73 17.03
C GLY A 62 -28.37 20.26 16.81
N ARG A 63 -27.19 20.86 16.58
CA ARG A 63 -27.06 22.28 16.29
C ARG A 63 -27.04 22.59 14.80
N LEU A 64 -26.70 21.65 13.94
CA LEU A 64 -26.60 21.83 12.50
C LEU A 64 -27.98 21.94 11.85
N THR A 65 -28.15 22.90 10.94
CA THR A 65 -29.30 22.97 10.05
C THR A 65 -29.19 21.90 8.96
N LEU A 66 -30.31 21.52 8.34
CA LEU A 66 -30.28 20.54 7.26
C LEU A 66 -29.36 20.94 6.08
N PRO A 67 -29.38 22.20 5.58
CA PRO A 67 -28.45 22.61 4.53
C PRO A 67 -26.98 22.45 4.92
N GLU A 68 -26.61 22.77 6.16
CA GLU A 68 -25.22 22.56 6.62
C GLU A 68 -24.89 21.07 6.71
N LYS A 69 -25.80 20.24 7.23
CA LYS A 69 -25.60 18.78 7.27
C LYS A 69 -25.31 18.21 5.89
N ILE A 70 -26.11 18.57 4.88
CA ILE A 70 -25.95 18.11 3.50
C ILE A 70 -24.59 18.54 2.93
N ARG A 71 -24.18 19.78 3.18
CA ARG A 71 -22.90 20.32 2.70
C ARG A 71 -21.67 19.79 3.46
N LEU A 72 -21.86 19.00 4.52
CA LEU A 72 -20.80 18.28 5.24
C LEU A 72 -20.69 16.80 4.81
N LEU A 73 -21.55 16.31 3.91
CA LEU A 73 -21.50 14.95 3.35
C LEU A 73 -20.48 14.78 2.22
N VAL A 74 -19.71 15.81 1.89
CA VAL A 74 -18.80 15.82 0.74
C VAL A 74 -17.36 16.13 1.15
N ASN A 75 -16.38 15.76 0.32
CA ASN A 75 -14.97 15.95 0.61
C ASN A 75 -14.59 17.43 0.79
N ASN A 76 -15.20 18.34 0.03
CA ASN A 76 -15.02 19.78 0.17
C ASN A 76 -16.06 20.38 1.16
N ALA A 77 -15.98 19.93 2.41
CA ALA A 77 -16.91 20.31 3.46
C ALA A 77 -16.87 21.82 3.74
N ILE A 78 -18.05 22.44 3.78
CA ILE A 78 -18.19 23.89 3.99
C ILE A 78 -17.77 24.32 5.40
N ASP A 79 -17.53 25.62 5.57
CA ASP A 79 -17.50 26.26 6.88
C ASP A 79 -18.90 26.36 7.50
N VAL A 80 -18.95 26.42 8.82
CA VAL A 80 -20.16 26.73 9.59
C VAL A 80 -19.86 27.89 10.55
N PRO A 81 -19.81 29.15 10.04
CA PRO A 81 -19.34 30.31 10.80
C PRO A 81 -20.09 30.53 12.11
N ARG A 82 -21.41 30.32 12.14
CA ARG A 82 -22.23 30.50 13.36
C ARG A 82 -21.84 29.54 14.49
N LEU A 83 -21.20 28.42 14.17
CA LEU A 83 -20.66 27.45 15.14
C LEU A 83 -19.14 27.55 15.28
N GLY A 84 -18.50 28.49 14.57
CA GLY A 84 -17.06 28.69 14.57
C GLY A 84 -16.28 27.50 14.00
N ILE A 85 -16.87 26.77 13.04
CA ILE A 85 -16.25 25.62 12.36
C ILE A 85 -15.75 26.08 11.00
N ARG A 86 -14.49 25.81 10.68
CA ARG A 86 -13.91 26.11 9.36
C ARG A 86 -14.26 25.03 8.34
N GLY A 87 -14.16 25.36 7.06
CA GLY A 87 -14.23 24.36 6.00
C GLY A 87 -13.09 23.36 6.10
N TYR A 88 -13.33 22.15 5.57
CA TYR A 88 -12.37 21.06 5.62
C TYR A 88 -12.33 20.32 4.29
N GLU A 89 -11.13 20.05 3.81
CA GLU A 89 -10.92 19.18 2.66
C GLU A 89 -10.50 17.79 3.15
N TRP A 90 -11.35 16.79 2.89
CA TRP A 90 -11.13 15.41 3.29
C TRP A 90 -10.13 14.68 2.39
N TRP A 91 -9.99 15.12 1.14
CA TRP A 91 -9.16 14.46 0.13
C TRP A 91 -7.69 14.88 0.24
N SER A 92 -6.92 14.14 1.02
CA SER A 92 -5.44 14.15 0.98
C SER A 92 -4.92 12.75 0.64
N GLU A 93 -3.72 12.66 0.06
CA GLU A 93 -3.11 11.40 -0.35
C GLU A 93 -1.75 11.20 0.33
N ALA A 94 -1.47 9.95 0.72
CA ALA A 94 -0.25 9.57 1.43
C ALA A 94 0.18 8.15 1.07
N LEU A 95 0.18 7.81 -0.22
CA LEU A 95 0.40 6.42 -0.66
C LEU A 95 1.80 5.91 -0.29
N HIS A 96 2.82 6.75 -0.49
CA HIS A 96 4.23 6.46 -0.18
C HIS A 96 5.02 7.74 0.18
N GLY A 97 4.36 8.66 0.89
CA GLY A 97 4.80 10.04 1.11
C GLY A 97 3.62 10.99 1.03
N VAL A 98 3.71 12.17 1.65
CA VAL A 98 2.65 13.19 1.54
C VAL A 98 2.55 13.63 0.07
N SER A 99 1.32 13.71 -0.44
CA SER A 99 1.05 13.96 -1.85
C SER A 99 0.08 15.11 -2.06
N ASN A 100 0.26 15.84 -3.17
CA ASN A 100 -0.66 16.87 -3.66
C ASN A 100 -1.55 16.35 -4.80
N VAL A 101 -1.71 15.02 -4.93
CA VAL A 101 -2.84 14.45 -5.64
C VAL A 101 -4.09 14.68 -4.79
N GLY A 102 -5.06 15.38 -5.37
CA GLY A 102 -6.22 15.91 -4.65
C GLY A 102 -5.99 17.30 -4.05
N PRO A 103 -7.06 17.99 -3.62
CA PRO A 103 -7.01 19.39 -3.20
C PRO A 103 -6.56 19.64 -1.74
N GLY A 104 -6.52 18.60 -0.89
CA GLY A 104 -6.32 18.75 0.55
C GLY A 104 -4.89 19.07 1.01
N THR A 105 -3.91 18.85 0.13
CA THR A 105 -2.49 19.08 0.42
C THR A 105 -1.86 19.99 -0.63
N LYS A 106 -1.01 20.91 -0.18
CA LYS A 106 -0.28 21.86 -1.01
C LYS A 106 1.20 21.86 -0.60
N PHE A 107 2.07 22.09 -1.57
CA PHE A 107 3.49 22.35 -1.35
C PHE A 107 3.83 23.81 -1.66
N GLY A 108 4.82 24.36 -0.97
CA GLY A 108 5.28 25.75 -1.11
C GLY A 108 5.61 26.39 0.24
N GLY A 109 6.18 27.60 0.20
CA GLY A 109 6.56 28.34 1.42
C GLY A 109 7.48 27.52 2.32
N SER A 110 7.13 27.40 3.61
CA SER A 110 7.87 26.61 4.60
C SER A 110 7.83 25.08 4.36
N PHE A 111 7.02 24.59 3.41
CA PHE A 111 6.88 23.17 3.06
C PHE A 111 7.08 22.94 1.55
N PRO A 112 8.30 23.14 1.02
CA PRO A 112 8.55 23.03 -0.43
C PRO A 112 8.49 21.58 -0.95
N GLY A 113 8.58 20.59 -0.06
CA GLY A 113 8.52 19.17 -0.39
C GLY A 113 8.33 18.30 0.86
N ALA A 114 8.15 17.00 0.65
CA ALA A 114 8.05 15.96 1.67
C ALA A 114 8.85 14.73 1.25
N THR A 115 9.09 13.82 2.19
CA THR A 115 9.86 12.61 1.92
C THR A 115 9.07 11.68 0.99
N SER A 116 9.67 11.31 -0.14
CA SER A 116 9.10 10.41 -1.14
C SER A 116 9.79 9.04 -1.07
N PHE A 117 9.08 8.09 -0.47
CA PHE A 117 9.49 6.70 -0.33
C PHE A 117 9.37 5.96 -1.66
N PRO A 118 9.97 4.76 -1.80
CA PRO A 118 9.65 3.88 -2.91
C PRO A 118 8.16 3.63 -3.00
N GLN A 119 7.66 3.42 -4.22
CA GLN A 119 6.28 3.03 -4.44
C GLN A 119 5.95 1.73 -3.67
N VAL A 120 4.68 1.55 -3.28
CA VAL A 120 4.22 0.48 -2.37
C VAL A 120 4.74 -0.90 -2.77
N ILE A 121 4.62 -1.28 -4.05
CA ILE A 121 5.09 -2.58 -4.55
C ILE A 121 6.58 -2.83 -4.29
N THR A 122 7.39 -1.78 -4.32
CA THR A 122 8.83 -1.83 -4.03
C THR A 122 9.08 -2.03 -2.55
N THR A 123 8.37 -1.29 -1.68
CA THR A 123 8.54 -1.47 -0.23
C THR A 123 7.99 -2.82 0.24
N ALA A 124 6.95 -3.34 -0.40
CA ALA A 124 6.38 -4.67 -0.12
C ALA A 124 7.40 -5.79 -0.39
N ALA A 125 8.27 -5.61 -1.38
CA ALA A 125 9.36 -6.54 -1.69
C ALA A 125 10.39 -6.69 -0.56
N SER A 126 10.39 -5.81 0.45
CA SER A 126 11.21 -5.96 1.66
C SER A 126 10.70 -7.06 2.59
N PHE A 127 9.40 -7.37 2.57
CA PHE A 127 8.71 -8.24 3.54
C PHE A 127 9.02 -7.83 5.00
N ASN A 128 8.96 -6.53 5.28
CA ASN A 128 9.32 -5.95 6.57
C ASN A 128 8.19 -5.10 7.16
N GLU A 129 7.38 -5.70 8.04
CA GLU A 129 6.26 -5.02 8.71
C GLU A 129 6.71 -3.78 9.48
N SER A 130 7.84 -3.86 10.20
CA SER A 130 8.37 -2.74 10.97
C SER A 130 8.82 -1.56 10.09
N LEU A 131 9.28 -1.84 8.87
CA LEU A 131 9.61 -0.81 7.90
C LEU A 131 8.33 -0.09 7.44
N TRP A 132 7.27 -0.82 7.08
CA TRP A 132 6.02 -0.22 6.62
C TRP A 132 5.35 0.63 7.70
N GLU A 133 5.37 0.17 8.95
CA GLU A 133 4.92 0.96 10.09
C GLU A 133 5.76 2.22 10.26
N ARG A 134 7.09 2.11 10.18
CA ARG A 134 7.99 3.26 10.31
C ARG A 134 7.83 4.27 9.18
N ILE A 135 7.58 3.82 7.95
CA ILE A 135 7.22 4.71 6.83
C ILE A 135 5.93 5.47 7.17
N GLY A 136 4.87 4.77 7.60
CA GLY A 136 3.62 5.41 8.01
C GLY A 136 3.81 6.45 9.13
N GLN A 137 4.68 6.17 10.11
CA GLN A 137 5.03 7.11 11.18
C GLN A 137 5.65 8.40 10.62
N VAL A 138 6.66 8.27 9.74
CA VAL A 138 7.30 9.44 9.10
C VAL A 138 6.29 10.22 8.27
N VAL A 139 5.50 9.55 7.43
CA VAL A 139 4.50 10.21 6.59
C VAL A 139 3.46 10.96 7.43
N SER A 140 3.03 10.39 8.56
CA SER A 140 2.09 11.06 9.48
C SER A 140 2.71 12.23 10.24
N ASP A 141 4.01 12.18 10.58
CA ASP A 141 4.72 13.31 11.18
C ASP A 141 4.80 14.49 10.22
N GLU A 142 5.15 14.22 8.95
CA GLU A 142 5.24 15.27 7.92
C GLU A 142 3.86 15.82 7.56
N ALA A 143 2.86 14.95 7.39
CA ALA A 143 1.46 15.33 7.19
C ALA A 143 0.95 16.25 8.30
N ARG A 144 1.24 15.90 9.56
CA ARG A 144 0.79 16.68 10.72
C ARG A 144 1.54 18.00 10.84
N ALA A 145 2.84 18.03 10.54
CA ALA A 145 3.62 19.26 10.44
C ALA A 145 3.03 20.21 9.38
N MET A 146 2.72 19.68 8.19
CA MET A 146 2.08 20.45 7.11
C MET A 146 0.68 20.93 7.50
N TYR A 147 -0.13 20.10 8.19
CA TYR A 147 -1.44 20.52 8.69
C TYR A 147 -1.32 21.69 9.67
N ASN A 148 -0.38 21.64 10.62
CA ASN A 148 -0.14 22.70 11.59
C ASN A 148 0.32 24.00 10.92
N GLY A 149 1.03 23.89 9.80
CA GLY A 149 1.40 25.01 8.93
C GLY A 149 0.32 25.47 7.94
N GLY A 150 -0.86 24.85 7.95
CA GLY A 150 -1.99 25.21 7.07
C GLY A 150 -1.89 24.67 5.63
N MET A 151 -0.96 23.77 5.35
CA MET A 151 -0.67 23.26 4.00
C MET A 151 -1.29 21.89 3.71
N ALA A 152 -1.89 21.21 4.70
CA ALA A 152 -2.50 19.89 4.51
C ALA A 152 -3.78 19.67 5.32
N GLY A 153 -4.51 18.60 4.98
CA GLY A 153 -5.55 17.96 5.77
C GLY A 153 -5.00 16.92 6.76
N LEU A 154 -5.90 16.19 7.43
CA LEU A 154 -5.59 15.12 8.40
C LEU A 154 -6.18 13.76 8.03
N THR A 155 -6.80 13.66 6.87
CA THR A 155 -7.49 12.46 6.38
C THR A 155 -6.81 12.09 5.07
N TYR A 156 -6.23 10.89 5.04
CA TYR A 156 -5.39 10.45 3.94
C TYR A 156 -5.99 9.18 3.34
N TRP A 157 -6.28 9.23 2.04
CA TRP A 157 -6.90 8.12 1.31
C TRP A 157 -5.88 7.06 0.91
N SER A 158 -5.20 6.52 1.92
CA SER A 158 -4.13 5.54 1.79
C SER A 158 -4.15 4.61 3.00
N PRO A 159 -3.76 3.33 2.86
CA PRO A 159 -3.12 2.72 1.68
C PRO A 159 -4.08 2.13 0.63
N ASN A 160 -3.58 1.93 -0.60
CA ASN A 160 -4.19 1.00 -1.56
C ASN A 160 -3.77 -0.44 -1.20
N VAL A 161 -4.76 -1.29 -0.92
CA VAL A 161 -4.56 -2.66 -0.42
C VAL A 161 -5.22 -3.72 -1.29
N ASN A 162 -5.66 -3.33 -2.49
CA ASN A 162 -6.16 -4.26 -3.49
C ASN A 162 -5.07 -5.29 -3.85
N ILE A 163 -5.52 -6.46 -4.30
CA ILE A 163 -4.60 -7.52 -4.75
C ILE A 163 -4.14 -7.21 -6.17
N PHE A 164 -2.82 -7.24 -6.43
CA PHE A 164 -2.26 -7.15 -7.78
C PHE A 164 -2.51 -8.45 -8.56
N ARG A 165 -3.79 -8.70 -8.85
CA ARG A 165 -4.30 -9.99 -9.34
C ARG A 165 -3.94 -10.25 -10.79
N ASP A 166 -3.96 -9.21 -11.63
CA ASP A 166 -3.53 -9.29 -13.02
C ASP A 166 -2.30 -8.42 -13.24
N PRO A 167 -1.19 -8.97 -13.77
CA PRO A 167 0.07 -8.24 -13.92
C PRO A 167 -0.03 -7.00 -14.82
N ARG A 168 -1.08 -6.87 -15.62
CA ARG A 168 -1.29 -5.74 -16.53
C ARG A 168 -1.94 -4.51 -15.89
N TRP A 169 -2.49 -4.64 -14.69
CA TRP A 169 -3.20 -3.54 -14.02
C TRP A 169 -2.26 -2.34 -13.79
N GLY A 170 -2.64 -1.17 -14.30
CA GLY A 170 -1.82 0.05 -14.28
C GLY A 170 -1.54 0.60 -12.88
N ARG A 171 -2.44 0.32 -11.93
CA ARG A 171 -2.31 0.69 -10.51
C ARG A 171 -1.77 -0.43 -9.64
N GLY A 172 -1.39 -1.57 -10.21
CA GLY A 172 -0.75 -2.65 -9.44
C GLY A 172 0.52 -2.20 -8.70
N GLN A 173 1.20 -1.17 -9.22
CA GLN A 173 2.31 -0.50 -8.56
C GLN A 173 1.95 0.06 -7.17
N GLU A 174 0.71 0.51 -6.96
CA GLU A 174 0.22 1.12 -5.71
C GLU A 174 -0.03 0.08 -4.60
N THR A 175 0.10 -1.21 -4.91
CA THR A 175 -0.35 -2.29 -4.05
C THR A 175 0.82 -3.06 -3.44
N PRO A 176 0.59 -3.76 -2.32
CA PRO A 176 1.58 -4.65 -1.73
C PRO A 176 1.76 -6.00 -2.46
N GLY A 177 1.30 -6.12 -3.71
CA GLY A 177 1.50 -7.31 -4.55
C GLY A 177 0.30 -8.24 -4.62
N GLU A 178 0.55 -9.50 -4.99
CA GLU A 178 -0.52 -10.45 -5.37
C GLU A 178 -1.02 -11.34 -4.22
N ASP A 179 -0.36 -11.26 -3.05
CA ASP A 179 -0.64 -12.16 -1.93
C ASP A 179 -1.55 -11.52 -0.86
N PRO A 180 -2.67 -12.16 -0.48
CA PRO A 180 -3.58 -11.61 0.53
C PRO A 180 -3.00 -11.45 1.94
N VAL A 181 -2.06 -12.31 2.36
CA VAL A 181 -1.44 -12.22 3.70
C VAL A 181 -0.43 -11.09 3.74
N LEU A 182 0.41 -10.97 2.71
CA LEU A 182 1.31 -9.82 2.53
C LEU A 182 0.53 -8.51 2.50
N ALA A 183 -0.54 -8.46 1.70
CA ALA A 183 -1.37 -7.27 1.59
C ALA A 183 -2.06 -6.89 2.90
N GLY A 184 -2.56 -7.88 3.65
CA GLY A 184 -3.16 -7.66 4.97
C GLY A 184 -2.16 -7.15 6.01
N LYS A 185 -0.96 -7.74 6.07
CA LYS A 185 0.12 -7.29 6.98
C LYS A 185 0.64 -5.89 6.63
N TYR A 186 0.77 -5.59 5.33
CA TYR A 186 1.08 -4.23 4.87
C TYR A 186 0.00 -3.24 5.32
N ALA A 187 -1.27 -3.55 5.06
CA ALA A 187 -2.39 -2.71 5.44
C ALA A 187 -2.38 -2.39 6.95
N ALA A 188 -2.28 -3.42 7.80
CA ALA A 188 -2.28 -3.24 9.25
C ALA A 188 -1.07 -2.42 9.73
N SER A 189 0.13 -2.71 9.23
CA SER A 189 1.37 -2.03 9.64
C SER A 189 1.39 -0.56 9.21
N TYR A 190 1.09 -0.29 7.94
CA TYR A 190 1.08 1.07 7.41
C TYR A 190 0.01 1.93 8.08
N VAL A 191 -1.19 1.38 8.29
CA VAL A 191 -2.27 2.07 9.03
C VAL A 191 -1.89 2.32 10.48
N SER A 192 -1.25 1.37 11.17
CA SER A 192 -0.75 1.58 12.54
C SER A 192 0.21 2.78 12.58
N GLY A 193 1.19 2.80 11.68
CA GLY A 193 2.16 3.88 11.58
C GLY A 193 1.53 5.23 11.25
N LEU A 194 0.68 5.27 10.22
CA LEU A 194 0.04 6.49 9.75
C LEU A 194 -0.91 7.07 10.82
N GLN A 195 -1.69 6.22 11.48
CA GLN A 195 -2.60 6.71 12.52
C GLN A 195 -1.89 7.03 13.83
N SER A 196 -0.79 6.34 14.15
CA SER A 196 0.00 6.48 15.39
C SER A 196 -0.89 6.72 16.62
N ALA A 197 -1.93 5.90 16.76
CA ALA A 197 -3.02 6.21 17.67
C ALA A 197 -2.60 6.05 19.14
N THR A 198 -2.94 7.04 19.98
CA THR A 198 -2.77 6.94 21.44
C THR A 198 -4.16 6.89 22.08
N GLY A 199 -4.60 5.70 22.48
CA GLY A 199 -6.00 5.47 22.87
C GLY A 199 -6.95 5.78 21.71
N ASN A 200 -7.90 6.70 21.92
CA ASN A 200 -8.82 7.16 20.86
C ASN A 200 -8.28 8.32 20.02
N ARG A 201 -7.10 8.88 20.36
CA ARG A 201 -6.50 10.02 19.66
C ARG A 201 -5.74 9.57 18.41
N LEU A 202 -6.04 10.18 17.27
CA LEU A 202 -5.39 9.91 15.97
C LEU A 202 -4.35 10.99 15.63
N LYS A 203 -3.18 10.59 15.11
CA LYS A 203 -2.20 11.52 14.51
C LYS A 203 -2.65 11.94 13.12
N VAL A 204 -3.03 11.02 12.25
CA VAL A 204 -3.86 11.31 11.07
C VAL A 204 -4.86 10.15 10.91
N ALA A 205 -5.84 10.29 10.01
CA ALA A 205 -6.80 9.25 9.70
C ALA A 205 -6.41 8.58 8.38
N ALA A 206 -6.19 7.27 8.42
CA ALA A 206 -5.91 6.45 7.25
C ALA A 206 -7.22 5.95 6.59
N CYS A 207 -7.14 5.52 5.34
CA CYS A 207 -8.27 4.94 4.61
C CYS A 207 -7.80 3.81 3.68
N CYS A 208 -8.25 2.59 3.93
CA CYS A 208 -7.95 1.48 3.03
C CYS A 208 -8.84 1.53 1.79
N LYS A 209 -8.22 1.47 0.61
CA LYS A 209 -8.90 1.53 -0.68
C LYS A 209 -8.44 0.43 -1.64
N HIS A 210 -9.24 0.02 -2.63
CA HIS A 210 -10.62 0.42 -2.95
C HIS A 210 -11.54 -0.79 -2.78
N TYR A 211 -12.49 -0.70 -1.86
CA TYR A 211 -13.33 -1.79 -1.42
C TYR A 211 -14.53 -2.00 -2.38
N THR A 212 -14.64 -3.11 -3.10
CA THR A 212 -13.72 -4.25 -3.18
C THR A 212 -13.65 -4.80 -4.60
N ALA A 213 -12.71 -5.74 -4.81
CA ALA A 213 -12.50 -6.40 -6.10
C ALA A 213 -12.25 -5.43 -7.27
N TYR A 214 -11.64 -4.29 -6.97
CA TYR A 214 -11.13 -3.33 -7.94
C TYR A 214 -9.66 -3.65 -8.27
N ASP A 215 -9.40 -4.11 -9.49
CA ASP A 215 -8.07 -4.46 -10.00
C ASP A 215 -7.94 -4.30 -11.53
N LEU A 216 -8.71 -3.36 -12.09
CA LEU A 216 -8.78 -3.03 -13.51
C LEU A 216 -9.17 -1.56 -13.67
N ASP A 217 -8.44 -0.81 -14.49
CA ASP A 217 -8.69 0.61 -14.75
C ASP A 217 -9.28 0.87 -16.12
N ASN A 218 -8.61 0.40 -17.17
CA ASN A 218 -8.98 0.58 -18.55
C ASN A 218 -8.23 -0.41 -19.44
N TRP A 219 -8.86 -1.55 -19.72
CA TRP A 219 -8.28 -2.61 -20.53
C TRP A 219 -9.20 -2.99 -21.68
N LYS A 220 -8.74 -2.74 -22.92
CA LYS A 220 -9.41 -3.14 -24.17
C LYS A 220 -10.90 -2.75 -24.24
N GLY A 221 -11.21 -1.51 -23.89
CA GLY A 221 -12.58 -0.97 -23.93
C GLY A 221 -13.45 -1.36 -22.74
N VAL A 222 -12.89 -2.05 -21.73
CA VAL A 222 -13.51 -2.21 -20.42
C VAL A 222 -12.83 -1.25 -19.47
N ASP A 223 -13.57 -0.27 -18.99
CA ASP A 223 -13.10 0.69 -17.98
C ASP A 223 -13.68 0.37 -16.59
N ARG A 224 -13.02 0.92 -15.57
CA ARG A 224 -13.37 0.77 -14.16
C ARG A 224 -14.79 1.21 -13.78
N PHE A 225 -15.36 2.16 -14.52
CA PHE A 225 -16.68 2.70 -14.23
C PHE A 225 -17.78 1.74 -14.67
N HIS A 226 -17.59 1.01 -15.77
CA HIS A 226 -18.56 0.01 -16.25
C HIS A 226 -18.25 -1.43 -15.79
N PHE A 227 -17.07 -1.66 -15.22
CA PHE A 227 -16.63 -3.00 -14.90
C PHE A 227 -17.53 -3.63 -13.83
N ASN A 228 -18.11 -4.79 -14.15
CA ASN A 228 -18.84 -5.64 -13.21
C ASN A 228 -18.02 -6.87 -12.88
N ALA A 229 -17.30 -6.80 -11.76
CA ALA A 229 -16.50 -7.89 -11.24
C ALA A 229 -17.40 -9.05 -10.80
N ARG A 230 -17.36 -10.16 -11.54
CA ARG A 230 -18.05 -11.41 -11.19
C ARG A 230 -17.15 -12.24 -10.28
N VAL A 231 -17.40 -12.20 -8.97
CA VAL A 231 -16.53 -12.83 -7.96
C VAL A 231 -17.30 -13.85 -7.14
N SER A 232 -16.75 -15.04 -6.98
CA SER A 232 -17.31 -16.09 -6.13
C SER A 232 -17.25 -15.69 -4.65
N LYS A 233 -18.17 -16.20 -3.82
CA LYS A 233 -18.13 -16.01 -2.36
C LYS A 233 -16.80 -16.51 -1.76
N GLN A 234 -16.30 -17.60 -2.33
CA GLN A 234 -15.00 -18.15 -1.98
C GLN A 234 -13.86 -17.16 -2.24
N ASP A 235 -13.70 -16.68 -3.48
CA ASP A 235 -12.59 -15.79 -3.82
C ASP A 235 -12.70 -14.44 -3.09
N LEU A 236 -13.92 -13.94 -2.84
CA LEU A 236 -14.12 -12.75 -2.00
C LEU A 236 -13.53 -12.96 -0.59
N ALA A 237 -13.87 -14.06 0.08
CA ALA A 237 -13.42 -14.33 1.45
C ALA A 237 -11.96 -14.84 1.54
N ASP A 238 -11.44 -15.44 0.47
CA ASP A 238 -10.12 -16.07 0.40
C ASP A 238 -9.02 -15.15 -0.17
N THR A 239 -9.41 -14.11 -0.91
CA THR A 239 -8.48 -13.22 -1.61
C THR A 239 -8.85 -11.76 -1.43
N TYR A 240 -9.96 -11.31 -2.02
CA TYR A 240 -10.21 -9.87 -2.22
C TYR A 240 -10.50 -9.10 -0.92
N ASN A 241 -11.22 -9.72 0.03
CA ASN A 241 -11.61 -9.06 1.28
C ASN A 241 -10.61 -9.26 2.43
N VAL A 242 -9.63 -10.15 2.27
CA VAL A 242 -8.61 -10.42 3.30
C VAL A 242 -7.84 -9.16 3.71
N PRO A 243 -7.26 -8.36 2.79
CA PRO A 243 -6.52 -7.16 3.19
C PRO A 243 -7.41 -6.10 3.85
N PHE A 244 -8.65 -5.91 3.38
CA PHE A 244 -9.58 -4.96 4.00
C PHE A 244 -10.01 -5.41 5.40
N LYS A 245 -10.23 -6.70 5.62
CA LYS A 245 -10.51 -7.24 6.95
C LYS A 245 -9.35 -6.98 7.90
N ALA A 246 -8.10 -7.27 7.49
CA ALA A 246 -6.92 -6.98 8.29
C ALA A 246 -6.78 -5.48 8.57
N CYS A 247 -7.04 -4.63 7.57
CA CYS A 247 -7.01 -3.18 7.74
C CYS A 247 -8.00 -2.67 8.81
N VAL A 248 -9.22 -3.20 8.83
CA VAL A 248 -10.25 -2.79 9.82
C VAL A 248 -9.99 -3.41 11.18
N VAL A 249 -9.73 -4.72 11.25
CA VAL A 249 -9.67 -5.47 12.51
C VAL A 249 -8.32 -5.32 13.20
N GLU A 250 -7.22 -5.44 12.45
CA GLU A 250 -5.86 -5.41 12.98
C GLU A 250 -5.29 -3.98 12.93
N GLY A 251 -5.40 -3.32 11.77
CA GLY A 251 -4.95 -1.94 11.58
C GLY A 251 -5.82 -0.89 12.28
N LYS A 252 -7.07 -1.22 12.63
CA LYS A 252 -8.05 -0.29 13.24
C LYS A 252 -8.20 1.01 12.45
N VAL A 253 -8.25 0.87 11.12
CA VAL A 253 -8.34 2.01 10.20
C VAL A 253 -9.55 2.91 10.51
N ALA A 254 -9.37 4.22 10.35
CA ALA A 254 -10.40 5.22 10.55
C ALA A 254 -11.36 5.34 9.36
N SER A 255 -10.99 4.80 8.20
CA SER A 255 -11.84 4.84 7.01
C SER A 255 -11.61 3.68 6.03
N VAL A 256 -12.63 3.38 5.24
CA VAL A 256 -12.56 2.48 4.08
C VAL A 256 -13.22 3.19 2.89
N MET A 257 -12.59 3.14 1.73
CA MET A 257 -13.12 3.73 0.50
C MET A 257 -13.81 2.67 -0.35
N CYS A 258 -15.07 2.88 -0.74
CA CYS A 258 -15.75 2.03 -1.72
C CYS A 258 -15.32 2.38 -3.15
N SER A 259 -15.19 1.37 -4.02
CA SER A 259 -14.66 1.50 -5.39
C SER A 259 -15.67 2.02 -6.41
N TYR A 260 -15.24 2.24 -7.66
CA TYR A 260 -16.13 2.56 -8.79
C TYR A 260 -16.93 1.36 -9.28
N ASN A 261 -16.28 0.20 -9.39
CA ASN A 261 -16.82 -0.95 -10.11
C ASN A 261 -18.07 -1.53 -9.42
N GLN A 262 -18.79 -2.36 -10.17
CA GLN A 262 -19.79 -3.24 -9.58
C GLN A 262 -19.13 -4.54 -9.13
N VAL A 263 -19.70 -5.16 -8.10
CA VAL A 263 -19.41 -6.55 -7.71
C VAL A 263 -20.72 -7.33 -7.82
N ASN A 264 -20.71 -8.36 -8.67
CA ASN A 264 -21.87 -9.22 -8.90
C ASN A 264 -23.17 -8.45 -9.24
N GLY A 265 -23.05 -7.33 -9.96
CA GLY A 265 -24.17 -6.50 -10.42
C GLY A 265 -24.61 -5.36 -9.50
N LYS A 266 -23.90 -5.11 -8.40
CA LYS A 266 -24.19 -3.99 -7.50
C LYS A 266 -22.99 -3.03 -7.41
N PRO A 267 -23.17 -1.70 -7.54
CA PRO A 267 -22.12 -0.74 -7.24
C PRO A 267 -21.66 -0.88 -5.79
N THR A 268 -20.35 -0.91 -5.54
CA THR A 268 -19.83 -1.18 -4.19
C THR A 268 -20.22 -0.10 -3.18
N CYS A 269 -20.33 1.16 -3.61
CA CYS A 269 -20.81 2.27 -2.78
C CYS A 269 -22.31 2.25 -2.47
N ALA A 270 -23.10 1.41 -3.13
CA ALA A 270 -24.54 1.27 -2.94
C ALA A 270 -24.97 -0.14 -2.48
N ASP A 271 -24.03 -1.01 -2.10
CA ASP A 271 -24.33 -2.36 -1.64
C ASP A 271 -24.38 -2.46 -0.09
N PRO A 272 -25.57 -2.61 0.53
CA PRO A 272 -25.71 -2.71 1.97
C PRO A 272 -25.04 -3.97 2.55
N ASP A 273 -24.88 -5.04 1.77
CA ASP A 273 -24.24 -6.27 2.23
C ASP A 273 -22.73 -6.05 2.46
N LEU A 274 -22.12 -5.22 1.60
CA LEU A 274 -20.71 -4.85 1.67
C LEU A 274 -20.45 -3.79 2.74
N LEU A 275 -21.21 -2.67 2.72
CA LEU A 275 -20.92 -1.53 3.59
C LEU A 275 -21.46 -1.75 5.02
N LYS A 276 -22.79 -1.78 5.19
CA LYS A 276 -23.43 -2.01 6.50
C LYS A 276 -23.20 -3.43 7.01
N GLY A 277 -23.35 -4.43 6.15
CA GLY A 277 -23.25 -5.84 6.53
C GLY A 277 -21.82 -6.25 6.88
N THR A 278 -20.88 -6.06 5.97
CA THR A 278 -19.51 -6.59 6.12
C THR A 278 -18.60 -5.62 6.85
N ILE A 279 -18.34 -4.41 6.31
CA ILE A 279 -17.38 -3.47 6.91
C ILE A 279 -17.83 -3.04 8.31
N ARG A 280 -19.08 -2.57 8.43
CA ARG A 280 -19.58 -2.02 9.71
C ARG A 280 -20.10 -3.12 10.64
N GLY A 281 -20.84 -4.09 10.11
CA GLY A 281 -21.46 -5.16 10.89
C GLY A 281 -20.48 -6.24 11.33
N GLN A 282 -19.77 -6.87 10.39
CA GLN A 282 -18.90 -8.03 10.70
C GLN A 282 -17.49 -7.62 11.15
N TRP A 283 -16.93 -6.55 10.59
CA TRP A 283 -15.57 -6.10 10.92
C TRP A 283 -15.54 -4.96 11.94
N HIS A 284 -16.70 -4.40 12.27
CA HIS A 284 -16.84 -3.36 13.30
C HIS A 284 -15.99 -2.11 13.05
N LEU A 285 -15.99 -1.61 11.80
CA LEU A 285 -15.31 -0.35 11.48
C LEU A 285 -15.73 0.77 12.46
N ASN A 286 -14.75 1.27 13.22
CA ASN A 286 -14.88 2.44 14.09
C ASN A 286 -14.36 3.67 13.36
N GLY A 287 -15.13 4.13 12.38
CA GLY A 287 -14.70 5.11 11.39
C GLY A 287 -15.79 5.41 10.37
N TYR A 288 -15.39 6.02 9.26
CA TYR A 288 -16.31 6.41 8.18
C TYR A 288 -16.00 5.72 6.85
N ILE A 289 -17.03 5.50 6.03
CA ILE A 289 -16.92 4.96 4.68
C ILE A 289 -17.04 6.10 3.68
N VAL A 290 -16.10 6.19 2.75
CA VAL A 290 -16.04 7.24 1.72
C VAL A 290 -16.14 6.65 0.31
N SER A 291 -16.68 7.40 -0.66
CA SER A 291 -16.63 7.01 -2.07
C SER A 291 -15.27 7.32 -2.69
N ASP A 292 -14.90 6.57 -3.73
CA ASP A 292 -13.89 7.03 -4.68
C ASP A 292 -14.43 8.25 -5.47
N CYS A 293 -13.57 8.98 -6.18
CA CYS A 293 -13.83 10.31 -6.74
C CYS A 293 -14.23 10.31 -8.24
N ASP A 294 -15.49 10.19 -8.65
CA ASP A 294 -16.76 10.39 -7.92
C ASP A 294 -17.68 9.18 -8.16
N SER A 295 -17.53 8.12 -7.36
CA SER A 295 -18.27 6.85 -7.53
C SER A 295 -19.79 7.02 -7.39
N VAL A 296 -20.26 8.01 -6.62
CA VAL A 296 -21.69 8.25 -6.44
C VAL A 296 -22.28 8.88 -7.70
N GLY A 297 -21.57 9.82 -8.33
CA GLY A 297 -21.93 10.29 -9.67
C GLY A 297 -21.86 9.18 -10.72
N VAL A 298 -20.77 8.42 -10.74
CA VAL A 298 -20.55 7.33 -11.72
C VAL A 298 -21.66 6.28 -11.70
N MET A 299 -22.17 5.87 -10.53
CA MET A 299 -23.24 4.88 -10.47
C MET A 299 -24.55 5.35 -11.14
N TYR A 300 -24.79 6.67 -11.17
CA TYR A 300 -25.96 7.26 -11.82
C TYR A 300 -25.67 7.61 -13.28
N ASP A 301 -24.68 8.47 -13.51
CA ASP A 301 -24.41 9.09 -14.81
C ASP A 301 -23.86 8.09 -15.84
N THR A 302 -23.11 7.09 -15.36
CA THR A 302 -22.38 6.14 -16.23
C THR A 302 -22.96 4.74 -16.15
N GLN A 303 -23.23 4.22 -14.94
CA GLN A 303 -23.73 2.85 -14.77
C GLN A 303 -25.26 2.74 -14.87
N HIS A 304 -25.98 3.87 -14.78
CA HIS A 304 -27.45 3.92 -14.81
C HIS A 304 -28.11 2.96 -13.81
N PHE A 305 -27.53 2.85 -12.60
CA PHE A 305 -28.00 1.90 -11.58
C PHE A 305 -29.35 2.32 -10.95
N THR A 306 -29.62 3.62 -10.85
CA THR A 306 -30.91 4.16 -10.39
C THR A 306 -31.57 5.01 -11.47
N VAL A 307 -32.88 5.25 -11.33
CA VAL A 307 -33.65 6.02 -12.32
C VAL A 307 -33.44 7.51 -12.14
N THR A 308 -33.37 7.96 -10.88
CA THR A 308 -33.15 9.38 -10.54
C THR A 308 -31.89 9.58 -9.71
N PRO A 309 -31.24 10.76 -9.75
CA PRO A 309 -30.06 11.01 -8.95
C PRO A 309 -30.37 11.02 -7.44
N GLU A 310 -31.57 11.41 -7.02
CA GLU A 310 -31.99 11.33 -5.62
C GLU A 310 -32.07 9.89 -5.10
N GLU A 311 -32.44 8.94 -5.95
CA GLU A 311 -32.40 7.51 -5.61
C GLU A 311 -30.96 7.01 -5.41
N SER A 312 -29.99 7.51 -6.18
CA SER A 312 -28.57 7.20 -5.98
C SER A 312 -28.04 7.78 -4.67
N ALA A 313 -28.37 9.03 -4.36
CA ALA A 313 -28.04 9.64 -3.07
C ALA A 313 -28.67 8.86 -1.90
N ALA A 314 -29.93 8.43 -2.06
CA ALA A 314 -30.63 7.63 -1.06
C ALA A 314 -30.03 6.23 -0.89
N ALA A 315 -29.75 5.54 -2.00
CA ALA A 315 -29.23 4.18 -2.00
C ALA A 315 -27.85 4.10 -1.33
N THR A 316 -26.96 5.05 -1.60
CA THR A 316 -25.60 5.06 -1.04
C THR A 316 -25.58 5.33 0.47
N ILE A 317 -26.27 6.38 0.93
CA ILE A 317 -26.38 6.67 2.37
C ILE A 317 -27.06 5.50 3.11
N LYS A 318 -28.15 4.94 2.53
CA LYS A 318 -28.82 3.76 3.10
C LYS A 318 -27.98 2.50 3.04
N ALA A 319 -27.05 2.36 2.10
CA ALA A 319 -26.12 1.23 2.06
C ALA A 319 -25.07 1.33 3.19
N GLY A 320 -24.72 2.55 3.61
CA GLY A 320 -23.79 2.83 4.71
C GLY A 320 -22.64 3.76 4.36
N LEU A 321 -22.71 4.43 3.19
CA LEU A 321 -21.77 5.50 2.81
C LEU A 321 -21.94 6.70 3.74
N ASP A 322 -20.84 7.24 4.24
CA ASP A 322 -20.84 8.37 5.17
C ASP A 322 -20.38 9.69 4.53
N LEU A 323 -19.52 9.60 3.51
CA LEU A 323 -18.88 10.74 2.85
C LEU A 323 -18.75 10.49 1.34
N ASP A 324 -19.03 11.52 0.56
CA ASP A 324 -18.88 11.51 -0.89
C ASP A 324 -17.61 12.27 -1.33
N CYS A 325 -16.72 11.60 -2.07
CA CYS A 325 -15.70 12.28 -2.85
C CYS A 325 -16.30 12.83 -4.15
N GLY A 326 -16.97 13.96 -4.04
CA GLY A 326 -17.70 14.53 -5.14
C GLY A 326 -18.77 15.48 -4.62
N PRO A 327 -19.42 16.23 -5.52
CA PRO A 327 -20.50 17.12 -5.14
C PRO A 327 -21.86 16.40 -5.05
N PHE A 328 -21.96 15.12 -5.41
CA PHE A 328 -23.24 14.46 -5.71
C PHE A 328 -24.19 14.48 -4.52
N LEU A 329 -23.74 14.06 -3.33
CA LEU A 329 -24.60 14.12 -2.13
C LEU A 329 -24.96 15.55 -1.75
N ALA A 330 -24.05 16.51 -1.92
CA ALA A 330 -24.35 17.91 -1.63
C ALA A 330 -25.42 18.52 -2.56
N ILE A 331 -25.60 17.97 -3.77
CA ILE A 331 -26.59 18.43 -4.75
C ILE A 331 -27.94 17.76 -4.52
N TYR A 332 -27.97 16.43 -4.36
CA TYR A 332 -29.22 15.66 -4.48
C TYR A 332 -29.85 15.22 -3.15
N THR A 333 -29.15 15.31 -2.01
CA THR A 333 -29.68 14.83 -0.72
C THR A 333 -30.90 15.62 -0.23
N ASP A 334 -30.99 16.94 -0.47
CA ASP A 334 -32.16 17.74 -0.02
C ASP A 334 -33.44 17.26 -0.69
N LEU A 335 -33.42 17.08 -2.01
CA LEU A 335 -34.57 16.61 -2.76
C LEU A 335 -34.88 15.14 -2.46
N ALA A 336 -33.87 14.30 -2.21
CA ALA A 336 -34.08 12.93 -1.73
C ALA A 336 -34.86 12.89 -0.40
N ILE A 337 -34.58 13.81 0.52
CA ILE A 337 -35.32 13.93 1.79
C ILE A 337 -36.75 14.44 1.53
N ARG A 338 -36.91 15.49 0.73
CA ARG A 338 -38.24 16.04 0.38
C ARG A 338 -39.15 15.03 -0.31
N ARG A 339 -38.58 14.10 -1.09
CA ARG A 339 -39.28 12.99 -1.75
C ARG A 339 -39.52 11.79 -0.82
N GLY A 340 -39.08 11.83 0.44
CA GLY A 340 -39.21 10.73 1.39
C GLY A 340 -38.28 9.54 1.14
N LEU A 341 -37.28 9.69 0.25
CA LEU A 341 -36.31 8.65 -0.05
C LEU A 341 -35.22 8.53 1.03
N LEU A 342 -34.97 9.61 1.77
CA LEU A 342 -34.06 9.67 2.92
C LEU A 342 -34.72 10.39 4.09
N THR A 343 -34.24 10.09 5.29
CA THR A 343 -34.58 10.87 6.49
C THR A 343 -33.40 11.74 6.92
N VAL A 344 -33.65 12.79 7.69
CA VAL A 344 -32.59 13.58 8.33
C VAL A 344 -31.75 12.71 9.27
N THR A 345 -32.36 11.70 9.90
CA THR A 345 -31.66 10.72 10.74
C THR A 345 -30.62 9.91 9.96
N ASP A 346 -30.90 9.55 8.70
CA ASP A 346 -29.93 8.86 7.84
C ASP A 346 -28.68 9.71 7.62
N VAL A 347 -28.88 11.01 7.36
CA VAL A 347 -27.79 12.00 7.23
C VAL A 347 -27.04 12.17 8.55
N ASP A 348 -27.74 12.25 9.68
CA ASP A 348 -27.12 12.38 10.99
C ASP A 348 -26.25 11.17 11.36
N MET A 349 -26.64 9.96 10.97
CA MET A 349 -25.82 8.76 11.18
C MET A 349 -24.52 8.80 10.36
N ALA A 350 -24.59 9.23 9.10
CA ALA A 350 -23.40 9.41 8.26
C ALA A 350 -22.44 10.45 8.87
N LEU A 351 -22.97 11.62 9.23
CA LEU A 351 -22.18 12.69 9.84
C LEU A 351 -21.64 12.32 11.22
N ALA A 352 -22.35 11.50 12.00
CA ALA A 352 -21.84 11.04 13.29
C ALA A 352 -20.50 10.31 13.15
N ASN A 353 -20.32 9.51 12.10
CA ASN A 353 -19.09 8.78 11.84
C ASN A 353 -17.93 9.71 11.44
N THR A 354 -18.18 10.64 10.52
CA THR A 354 -17.16 11.59 10.05
C THR A 354 -16.75 12.56 11.16
N VAL A 355 -17.71 13.15 11.88
CA VAL A 355 -17.44 14.05 13.01
C VAL A 355 -16.73 13.31 14.14
N THR A 356 -17.07 12.06 14.42
CA THR A 356 -16.35 11.24 15.42
C THR A 356 -14.86 11.14 15.07
N VAL A 357 -14.51 10.92 13.79
CA VAL A 357 -13.11 10.88 13.36
C VAL A 357 -12.44 12.25 13.47
N GLN A 358 -13.10 13.34 13.09
CA GLN A 358 -12.55 14.69 13.27
C GLN A 358 -12.30 15.04 14.75
N MET A 359 -13.17 14.60 15.66
CA MET A 359 -12.96 14.74 17.11
C MET A 359 -11.78 13.90 17.59
N ARG A 360 -11.64 12.66 17.10
CA ARG A 360 -10.46 11.82 17.37
C ARG A 360 -9.16 12.41 16.81
N LEU A 361 -9.23 13.22 15.76
CA LEU A 361 -8.09 13.98 15.21
C LEU A 361 -7.74 15.25 15.99
N GLY A 362 -8.61 15.64 16.94
CA GLY A 362 -8.44 16.82 17.78
C GLY A 362 -8.91 18.13 17.19
N MET A 363 -9.64 18.09 16.08
CA MET A 363 -10.04 19.29 15.36
C MET A 363 -11.02 20.17 16.16
N PHE A 364 -11.69 19.58 17.15
CA PHE A 364 -12.66 20.26 18.03
C PHE A 364 -12.10 20.53 19.44
N ASP A 365 -10.79 20.42 19.64
CA ASP A 365 -10.17 20.54 20.97
C ASP A 365 -9.48 21.91 21.20
N GLY A 366 -9.80 22.89 20.36
CA GLY A 366 -9.33 24.27 20.51
C GLY A 366 -7.93 24.50 19.95
N GLU A 367 -7.06 25.13 20.75
CA GLU A 367 -5.75 25.62 20.31
C GLU A 367 -4.81 24.47 19.86
N PRO A 368 -4.45 24.40 18.56
CA PRO A 368 -3.63 23.30 18.02
C PRO A 368 -2.26 23.18 18.70
N SER A 369 -1.62 24.29 19.05
CA SER A 369 -0.30 24.28 19.69
C SER A 369 -0.29 23.62 21.07
N ALA A 370 -1.44 23.55 21.75
CA ALA A 370 -1.61 22.87 23.04
C ALA A 370 -1.92 21.36 22.91
N GLN A 371 -2.07 20.84 21.69
CA GLN A 371 -2.40 19.44 21.43
C GLN A 371 -1.15 18.56 21.33
N PRO A 372 -1.25 17.22 21.53
CA PRO A 372 -0.09 16.31 21.54
C PRO A 372 0.85 16.42 20.33
N TYR A 373 0.32 16.76 19.16
CA TYR A 373 1.08 16.89 17.91
C TYR A 373 1.23 18.35 17.43
N GLY A 374 0.91 19.33 18.27
CA GLY A 374 0.97 20.76 17.94
C GLY A 374 2.38 21.30 17.75
N HIS A 375 3.39 20.57 18.26
CA HIS A 375 4.80 20.94 18.16
C HIS A 375 5.44 20.60 16.80
N LEU A 376 4.76 19.80 15.97
CA LEU A 376 5.24 19.44 14.63
C LEU A 376 5.08 20.63 13.67
N GLY A 377 6.07 20.83 12.80
CA GLY A 377 6.21 22.01 11.94
C GLY A 377 7.37 21.83 10.95
N PRO A 378 7.75 22.87 10.17
CA PRO A 378 8.65 22.75 9.01
C PRO A 378 9.94 21.95 9.24
N ARG A 379 10.59 22.13 10.41
CA ARG A 379 11.82 21.43 10.79
C ARG A 379 11.71 19.90 10.90
N HIS A 380 10.48 19.36 10.93
CA HIS A 380 10.21 17.94 11.04
C HIS A 380 9.86 17.30 9.68
N VAL A 381 9.91 18.06 8.59
CA VAL A 381 9.72 17.57 7.22
C VAL A 381 11.08 17.47 6.55
N CYS A 382 11.29 16.43 5.72
CA CYS A 382 12.54 16.22 4.99
C CYS A 382 13.79 16.11 5.88
N THR A 383 13.64 15.59 7.11
CA THR A 383 14.76 15.41 8.04
C THR A 383 15.78 14.41 7.47
N PRO A 384 17.06 14.48 7.86
CA PRO A 384 18.07 13.49 7.46
C PRO A 384 17.63 12.05 7.72
N ASP A 385 16.98 11.79 8.86
CA ASP A 385 16.48 10.46 9.22
C ASP A 385 15.34 9.99 8.32
N HIS A 386 14.43 10.89 7.93
CA HIS A 386 13.35 10.55 7.00
C HIS A 386 13.90 10.18 5.62
N LYS A 387 14.85 10.99 5.12
CA LYS A 387 15.51 10.72 3.82
C LYS A 387 16.36 9.45 3.85
N GLN A 388 17.02 9.18 4.98
CA GLN A 388 17.75 7.94 5.18
C GLN A 388 16.81 6.72 5.23
N LEU A 389 15.62 6.85 5.82
CA LEU A 389 14.61 5.80 5.79
C LEU A 389 14.11 5.53 4.37
N ALA A 390 13.92 6.56 3.53
CA ALA A 390 13.55 6.38 2.13
C ALA A 390 14.63 5.61 1.34
N LEU A 391 15.91 5.91 1.58
CA LEU A 391 17.03 5.16 1.02
C LEU A 391 17.04 3.70 1.51
N GLU A 392 16.82 3.48 2.80
CA GLU A 392 16.78 2.14 3.39
C GLU A 392 15.60 1.31 2.84
N ALA A 393 14.43 1.94 2.67
CA ALA A 393 13.28 1.30 2.05
C ALA A 393 13.58 0.85 0.62
N ALA A 394 14.29 1.67 -0.16
CA ALA A 394 14.72 1.32 -1.52
C ALA A 394 15.70 0.15 -1.51
N ARG A 395 16.74 0.21 -0.65
CA ARG A 395 17.73 -0.87 -0.48
C ARG A 395 17.10 -2.21 -0.11
N GLN A 396 16.13 -2.21 0.80
CA GLN A 396 15.45 -3.44 1.21
C GLN A 396 14.46 -3.96 0.16
N GLY A 397 13.92 -3.08 -0.69
CA GLY A 397 12.93 -3.42 -1.71
C GLY A 397 13.51 -3.88 -3.05
N ILE A 398 14.72 -3.46 -3.42
CA ILE A 398 15.36 -3.90 -4.68
C ILE A 398 15.63 -5.42 -4.65
N VAL A 399 15.27 -6.10 -5.73
CA VAL A 399 15.35 -7.56 -5.85
C VAL A 399 16.40 -7.95 -6.90
N LEU A 400 17.36 -8.79 -6.49
CA LEU A 400 18.31 -9.43 -7.40
C LEU A 400 17.68 -10.67 -8.03
N LEU A 401 17.33 -10.57 -9.31
CA LEU A 401 16.62 -11.64 -10.04
C LEU A 401 17.56 -12.69 -10.62
N LYS A 402 18.72 -12.25 -11.11
CA LYS A 402 19.76 -13.07 -11.72
C LYS A 402 21.12 -12.51 -11.37
N ASN A 403 22.08 -13.37 -11.06
CA ASN A 403 23.49 -13.01 -10.94
C ASN A 403 24.36 -14.22 -11.31
N SER A 404 25.17 -14.11 -12.36
CA SER A 404 26.13 -15.14 -12.77
C SER A 404 27.55 -14.81 -12.33
N GLY A 405 27.71 -14.20 -11.14
CA GLY A 405 28.99 -13.84 -10.54
C GLY A 405 29.57 -12.48 -10.96
N SER A 406 28.78 -11.63 -11.64
CA SER A 406 29.24 -10.30 -12.06
C SER A 406 29.04 -9.22 -11.00
N LEU A 407 27.98 -9.34 -10.20
CA LEU A 407 27.73 -8.46 -9.06
C LEU A 407 28.21 -9.07 -7.75
N PRO A 408 28.77 -8.27 -6.82
CA PRO A 408 28.94 -6.81 -6.93
C PRO A 408 30.11 -6.39 -7.83
N LEU A 409 29.95 -5.23 -8.47
CA LEU A 409 31.00 -4.58 -9.25
C LEU A 409 32.11 -4.06 -8.32
N SER A 410 33.35 -4.22 -8.75
CA SER A 410 34.52 -3.63 -8.10
C SER A 410 34.93 -2.31 -8.74
N THR A 411 35.14 -1.27 -7.93
CA THR A 411 35.64 0.04 -8.38
C THR A 411 37.07 0.00 -8.90
N SER A 412 37.88 -1.00 -8.50
CA SER A 412 39.25 -1.15 -8.99
C SER A 412 39.31 -1.81 -10.37
N ARG A 413 38.39 -2.75 -10.65
CA ARG A 413 38.29 -3.46 -11.93
C ARG A 413 37.40 -2.77 -12.96
N HIS A 414 36.33 -2.12 -12.53
CA HIS A 414 35.35 -1.47 -13.40
C HIS A 414 35.42 0.04 -13.22
N ARG A 415 36.47 0.68 -13.75
CA ARG A 415 36.76 2.10 -13.53
C ARG A 415 35.86 3.01 -14.37
N THR A 416 35.38 2.49 -15.49
CA THR A 416 34.45 3.17 -16.39
C THR A 416 33.22 2.30 -16.63
N ILE A 417 32.03 2.82 -16.36
CA ILE A 417 30.76 2.12 -16.60
C ILE A 417 29.95 2.84 -17.67
N ALA A 418 29.45 2.10 -18.66
CA ALA A 418 28.43 2.61 -19.56
C ALA A 418 27.07 2.54 -18.86
N VAL A 419 26.42 3.68 -18.65
CA VAL A 419 25.08 3.76 -18.07
C VAL A 419 24.10 4.10 -19.19
N ILE A 420 23.22 3.16 -19.53
CA ILE A 420 22.44 3.22 -20.76
C ILE A 420 20.95 3.03 -20.48
N GLY A 421 20.08 3.82 -21.07
CA GLY A 421 18.64 3.54 -21.14
C GLY A 421 17.72 4.70 -20.78
N PRO A 422 16.43 4.60 -21.11
CA PRO A 422 15.48 5.69 -20.92
C PRO A 422 15.23 6.02 -19.44
N ASN A 423 15.48 5.07 -18.53
CA ASN A 423 15.33 5.26 -17.09
C ASN A 423 16.66 5.54 -16.37
N SER A 424 17.73 5.84 -17.11
CA SER A 424 19.07 5.97 -16.52
C SER A 424 19.35 7.30 -15.81
N ASP A 425 18.73 8.40 -16.26
CA ASP A 425 18.89 9.72 -15.65
C ASP A 425 17.53 10.40 -15.47
N VAL A 426 16.72 9.83 -14.59
CA VAL A 426 15.33 10.26 -14.34
C VAL A 426 15.10 10.55 -12.86
N THR A 427 14.14 11.43 -12.58
CA THR A 427 13.68 11.76 -11.22
C THR A 427 12.23 11.32 -11.01
N GLU A 428 11.32 11.74 -11.88
CA GLU A 428 9.88 11.48 -11.77
C GLU A 428 9.53 10.00 -11.90
N THR A 429 10.15 9.27 -12.82
CA THR A 429 9.89 7.82 -12.96
C THR A 429 10.19 7.07 -11.66
N MET A 430 11.19 7.50 -10.86
CA MET A 430 11.56 6.78 -9.64
C MET A 430 10.48 6.80 -8.56
N ILE A 431 9.61 7.81 -8.55
CA ILE A 431 8.61 8.00 -7.48
C ILE A 431 7.23 7.45 -7.86
N GLY A 432 7.01 7.00 -9.09
CA GLY A 432 5.72 6.42 -9.50
C GLY A 432 4.58 7.45 -9.56
N ASN A 433 3.34 7.02 -9.28
CA ASN A 433 2.17 7.90 -9.14
C ASN A 433 1.82 8.18 -7.67
N TYR A 434 0.84 9.07 -7.44
CA TYR A 434 0.41 9.51 -6.11
C TYR A 434 1.54 10.08 -5.25
N ALA A 435 2.63 10.55 -5.87
CA ALA A 435 3.74 11.20 -5.21
C ALA A 435 3.54 12.72 -5.10
N GLY A 436 3.98 13.31 -4.00
CA GLY A 436 4.14 14.76 -3.87
C GLY A 436 5.48 15.27 -4.41
N VAL A 437 5.86 16.49 -4.02
CA VAL A 437 7.17 17.05 -4.34
C VAL A 437 8.22 16.44 -3.40
N ALA A 438 9.19 15.69 -3.92
CA ALA A 438 10.21 15.07 -3.09
C ALA A 438 11.21 16.10 -2.53
N CYS A 439 11.79 15.81 -1.36
CA CYS A 439 12.81 16.66 -0.74
C CYS A 439 14.06 16.89 -1.59
N ASP A 440 14.51 15.84 -2.28
CA ASP A 440 15.69 15.83 -3.16
C ASP A 440 15.64 14.57 -4.05
N TYR A 441 16.44 14.51 -5.10
CA TYR A 441 16.55 13.33 -5.95
C TYR A 441 18.00 12.90 -6.16
N THR A 442 18.19 11.57 -6.24
CA THR A 442 19.38 10.98 -6.84
C THR A 442 18.98 10.03 -7.97
N SER A 443 19.20 10.44 -9.22
CA SER A 443 18.98 9.60 -10.39
C SER A 443 19.97 8.41 -10.41
N PRO A 444 19.67 7.32 -11.13
CA PRO A 444 20.59 6.18 -11.23
C PRO A 444 21.97 6.56 -11.78
N LEU A 445 22.04 7.40 -12.82
CA LEU A 445 23.29 7.94 -13.35
C LEU A 445 24.09 8.67 -12.26
N LYS A 446 23.44 9.59 -11.53
CA LYS A 446 24.08 10.33 -10.42
C LYS A 446 24.55 9.40 -9.31
N GLY A 447 23.78 8.36 -8.98
CA GLY A 447 24.15 7.34 -7.99
C GLY A 447 25.40 6.56 -8.40
N ILE A 448 25.43 6.04 -9.62
CA ILE A 448 26.57 5.26 -10.15
C ILE A 448 27.82 6.12 -10.29
N SER A 449 27.67 7.38 -10.72
CA SER A 449 28.78 8.33 -10.91
C SER A 449 29.53 8.67 -9.62
N ARG A 450 28.94 8.41 -8.44
CA ARG A 450 29.62 8.56 -7.15
C ARG A 450 30.72 7.52 -6.92
N TYR A 451 30.62 6.36 -7.58
CA TYR A 451 31.56 5.26 -7.39
C TYR A 451 32.67 5.25 -8.45
N VAL A 452 32.33 5.55 -9.71
CA VAL A 452 33.22 5.37 -10.86
C VAL A 452 32.91 6.37 -11.97
N ARG A 453 33.81 6.49 -12.96
CA ARG A 453 33.56 7.29 -14.16
C ARG A 453 32.42 6.67 -14.97
N THR A 454 31.49 7.47 -15.48
CA THR A 454 30.38 6.99 -16.31
C THR A 454 30.45 7.52 -17.73
N VAL A 455 30.06 6.69 -18.70
CA VAL A 455 29.72 7.12 -20.07
C VAL A 455 28.23 6.91 -20.23
N HIS A 456 27.47 7.98 -20.43
CA HIS A 456 26.01 7.93 -20.46
C HIS A 456 25.47 7.97 -21.89
N GLN A 457 24.45 7.15 -22.17
CA GLN A 457 23.67 7.20 -23.40
C GLN A 457 22.21 6.84 -23.12
N VAL A 458 21.27 7.65 -23.60
CA VAL A 458 19.83 7.37 -23.36
C VAL A 458 19.36 6.10 -24.09
N GLY A 459 19.92 5.78 -25.26
CA GLY A 459 19.56 4.64 -26.10
C GLY A 459 18.16 4.75 -26.73
N CYS A 460 17.13 5.02 -25.94
CA CYS A 460 15.79 5.41 -26.38
C CYS A 460 15.53 6.87 -25.96
N SER A 461 14.79 7.64 -26.77
CA SER A 461 14.43 9.03 -26.43
C SER A 461 13.44 9.14 -25.27
N ASN A 462 12.68 8.08 -25.00
CA ASN A 462 11.74 7.96 -23.89
C ASN A 462 11.50 6.47 -23.57
N VAL A 463 10.76 6.21 -22.49
CA VAL A 463 10.46 4.85 -22.03
C VAL A 463 9.64 4.06 -23.05
N ALA A 464 8.70 4.67 -23.77
CA ALA A 464 7.95 3.98 -24.81
C ALA A 464 8.83 3.45 -25.97
N CYS A 465 10.04 3.99 -26.13
CA CYS A 465 11.10 3.54 -27.05
C CYS A 465 10.59 3.20 -28.46
N ARG A 466 10.00 4.18 -29.16
CA ARG A 466 9.38 3.99 -30.49
C ARG A 466 10.36 4.03 -31.67
N ALA A 467 11.64 4.29 -31.44
CA ALA A 467 12.67 4.37 -32.47
C ALA A 467 14.02 3.84 -31.94
N ASN A 468 14.91 3.45 -32.87
CA ASN A 468 16.21 2.83 -32.57
C ASN A 468 17.42 3.64 -33.10
N ASN A 469 17.21 4.89 -33.52
CA ASN A 469 18.23 5.74 -34.14
C ASN A 469 19.43 6.06 -33.23
N LEU A 470 19.28 5.93 -31.90
CA LEU A 470 20.35 6.21 -30.93
C LEU A 470 21.13 4.97 -30.48
N PHE A 471 20.78 3.78 -30.98
CA PHE A 471 21.37 2.52 -30.49
C PHE A 471 22.86 2.41 -30.79
N GLY A 472 23.31 2.95 -31.93
CA GLY A 472 24.73 2.97 -32.30
C GLY A 472 25.61 3.67 -31.25
N PHE A 473 25.15 4.79 -30.68
CA PHE A 473 25.88 5.50 -29.63
C PHE A 473 25.94 4.67 -28.34
N ALA A 474 24.84 4.01 -27.97
CA ALA A 474 24.80 3.11 -26.82
C ALA A 474 25.78 1.93 -26.96
N GLU A 475 25.85 1.31 -28.15
CA GLU A 475 26.81 0.24 -28.45
C GLU A 475 28.27 0.73 -28.41
N VAL A 476 28.54 1.95 -28.89
CA VAL A 476 29.88 2.55 -28.79
C VAL A 476 30.25 2.80 -27.34
N ALA A 477 29.36 3.34 -26.51
CA ALA A 477 29.61 3.53 -25.09
C ALA A 477 29.93 2.21 -24.38
N ALA A 478 29.15 1.16 -24.66
CA ALA A 478 29.33 -0.17 -24.09
C ALA A 478 30.65 -0.85 -24.51
N ARG A 479 31.15 -0.60 -25.72
CA ARG A 479 32.46 -1.10 -26.19
C ARG A 479 33.66 -0.49 -25.45
N HIS A 480 33.51 0.75 -24.99
CA HIS A 480 34.61 1.52 -24.36
C HIS A 480 34.55 1.53 -22.83
N ALA A 481 33.58 0.83 -22.23
CA ALA A 481 33.43 0.72 -20.78
C ALA A 481 33.90 -0.65 -20.25
N ASP A 482 34.29 -0.69 -18.98
CA ASP A 482 34.72 -1.91 -18.29
C ASP A 482 33.52 -2.77 -17.86
N ALA A 483 32.34 -2.17 -17.72
CA ALA A 483 31.05 -2.84 -17.49
C ALA A 483 29.91 -1.96 -18.04
N THR A 484 28.75 -2.58 -18.28
CA THR A 484 27.57 -1.89 -18.82
C THR A 484 26.37 -2.10 -17.90
N VAL A 485 25.70 -1.01 -17.53
CA VAL A 485 24.45 -1.00 -16.76
C VAL A 485 23.33 -0.43 -17.63
N LEU A 486 22.40 -1.29 -18.03
CA LEU A 486 21.20 -0.96 -18.79
C LEU A 486 20.04 -0.70 -17.83
N ILE A 487 19.44 0.49 -17.85
CA ILE A 487 18.34 0.89 -16.98
C ILE A 487 17.07 1.08 -17.83
N MET A 488 16.23 0.05 -17.79
CA MET A 488 15.07 -0.17 -18.65
C MET A 488 13.79 -0.24 -17.81
N GLY A 489 12.66 -0.50 -18.46
CA GLY A 489 11.41 -0.83 -17.79
C GLY A 489 10.25 0.03 -18.26
N LEU A 490 9.44 0.49 -17.31
CA LEU A 490 8.19 1.20 -17.52
C LEU A 490 8.23 2.58 -16.83
N ASP A 491 7.16 3.33 -17.03
CA ASP A 491 6.85 4.58 -16.35
C ASP A 491 5.32 4.79 -16.34
N GLN A 492 4.88 5.95 -15.83
CA GLN A 492 3.46 6.30 -15.75
C GLN A 492 2.80 6.51 -17.12
N SER A 493 3.58 6.56 -18.21
CA SER A 493 3.04 6.56 -19.57
C SER A 493 2.61 5.16 -20.03
N LEU A 494 2.89 4.10 -19.27
CA LEU A 494 2.59 2.71 -19.64
C LEU A 494 1.70 2.00 -18.62
N GLU A 495 1.90 2.27 -17.34
CA GLU A 495 1.10 1.74 -16.23
C GLU A 495 0.76 2.87 -15.26
N ALA A 496 -0.51 3.24 -15.20
CA ALA A 496 -1.01 4.28 -14.30
C ALA A 496 -2.50 4.10 -14.04
N GLU A 497 -3.06 4.92 -13.16
CA GLU A 497 -4.50 5.10 -13.08
C GLU A 497 -5.08 5.46 -14.46
N PHE A 498 -6.25 4.91 -14.80
CA PHE A 498 -6.86 4.97 -16.14
C PHE A 498 -6.08 4.29 -17.28
N LYS A 499 -4.97 3.60 -16.99
CA LYS A 499 -4.08 3.06 -18.01
C LYS A 499 -3.53 1.68 -17.67
N ASP A 500 -4.27 0.65 -18.10
CA ASP A 500 -3.77 -0.72 -18.04
C ASP A 500 -2.88 -1.06 -19.23
N ARG A 501 -1.94 -1.96 -18.98
CA ARG A 501 -1.08 -2.54 -20.02
C ARG A 501 -1.87 -3.55 -20.84
N THR A 502 -1.47 -3.73 -22.10
CA THR A 502 -2.05 -4.76 -22.98
C THR A 502 -1.20 -6.03 -23.06
N GLY A 503 0.05 -5.96 -22.63
CA GLY A 503 1.01 -7.06 -22.61
C GLY A 503 2.03 -6.92 -21.47
N LEU A 504 3.00 -7.82 -21.44
CA LEU A 504 4.02 -7.96 -20.39
C LEU A 504 5.45 -7.75 -20.90
N LEU A 505 5.66 -7.48 -22.19
CA LEU A 505 6.99 -7.22 -22.73
C LEU A 505 7.50 -5.83 -22.32
N LEU A 506 8.81 -5.62 -22.44
CA LEU A 506 9.35 -4.25 -22.43
C LEU A 506 8.75 -3.46 -23.60
N PRO A 507 8.50 -2.15 -23.43
CA PRO A 507 7.86 -1.33 -24.45
C PRO A 507 8.79 -1.06 -25.63
N GLY A 508 8.20 -1.00 -26.83
CA GLY A 508 8.90 -0.62 -28.06
C GLY A 508 10.18 -1.43 -28.31
N TYR A 509 11.26 -0.74 -28.67
CA TYR A 509 12.54 -1.35 -29.03
C TYR A 509 13.49 -1.57 -27.83
N GLN A 510 13.03 -1.45 -26.58
CA GLN A 510 13.92 -1.67 -25.43
C GLN A 510 14.56 -3.07 -25.40
N GLN A 511 13.84 -4.12 -25.83
CA GLN A 511 14.42 -5.48 -25.91
C GLN A 511 15.56 -5.56 -26.94
N GLU A 512 15.41 -4.89 -28.08
CA GLU A 512 16.45 -4.79 -29.10
C GLU A 512 17.66 -4.02 -28.58
N LEU A 513 17.45 -2.89 -27.90
CA LEU A 513 18.52 -2.11 -27.28
C LEU A 513 19.35 -2.96 -26.31
N VAL A 514 18.68 -3.68 -25.40
CA VAL A 514 19.35 -4.57 -24.43
C VAL A 514 20.15 -5.63 -25.17
N THR A 515 19.59 -6.25 -26.20
CA THR A 515 20.25 -7.31 -26.97
C THR A 515 21.50 -6.80 -27.70
N ARG A 516 21.40 -5.67 -28.39
CA ARG A 516 22.52 -5.07 -29.15
C ARG A 516 23.62 -4.56 -28.23
N VAL A 517 23.26 -3.90 -27.13
CA VAL A 517 24.23 -3.43 -26.15
C VAL A 517 24.92 -4.60 -25.45
N ALA A 518 24.20 -5.66 -25.08
CA ALA A 518 24.81 -6.85 -24.49
C ALA A 518 25.77 -7.56 -25.46
N GLN A 519 25.52 -7.49 -26.78
CA GLN A 519 26.44 -7.99 -27.81
C GLN A 519 27.69 -7.11 -27.97
N ALA A 520 27.53 -5.80 -27.89
CA ALA A 520 28.63 -4.85 -28.04
C ALA A 520 29.49 -4.68 -26.76
N SER A 521 28.94 -5.02 -25.59
CA SER A 521 29.60 -4.82 -24.30
C SER A 521 30.88 -5.63 -24.17
N LYS A 522 31.96 -4.95 -23.76
CA LYS A 522 33.26 -5.60 -23.49
C LYS A 522 33.27 -6.37 -22.17
N GLY A 523 32.58 -5.84 -21.16
CA GLY A 523 32.53 -6.37 -19.80
C GLY A 523 31.17 -6.94 -19.40
N PRO A 524 30.95 -7.21 -18.10
CA PRO A 524 29.66 -7.69 -17.63
C PRO A 524 28.55 -6.69 -17.96
N THR A 525 27.44 -7.21 -18.49
CA THR A 525 26.22 -6.44 -18.71
C THR A 525 25.21 -6.72 -17.60
N ILE A 526 24.69 -5.66 -16.99
CA ILE A 526 23.71 -5.70 -15.91
C ILE A 526 22.44 -4.98 -16.38
N LEU A 527 21.29 -5.64 -16.25
CA LEU A 527 19.99 -5.06 -16.56
C LEU A 527 19.29 -4.64 -15.26
N VAL A 528 18.95 -3.37 -15.11
CA VAL A 528 18.14 -2.82 -14.03
C VAL A 528 16.77 -2.47 -14.60
N LEU A 529 15.71 -3.02 -14.00
CA LEU A 529 14.32 -2.82 -14.40
C LEU A 529 13.63 -1.92 -13.39
N MET A 530 13.25 -0.72 -13.82
CA MET A 530 12.35 0.16 -13.07
C MET A 530 10.93 0.00 -13.61
N SER A 531 10.05 -0.59 -12.81
CA SER A 531 8.64 -0.80 -13.12
C SER A 531 7.90 -1.21 -11.85
N GLY A 532 6.62 -0.89 -11.74
CA GLY A 532 5.75 -1.47 -10.74
C GLY A 532 5.30 -2.87 -11.15
N GLY A 533 4.74 -2.99 -12.35
CA GLY A 533 4.31 -4.27 -12.90
C GLY A 533 5.45 -5.20 -13.32
N PRO A 534 5.21 -6.53 -13.33
CA PRO A 534 6.19 -7.50 -13.81
C PRO A 534 6.36 -7.42 -15.32
N ILE A 535 7.54 -7.84 -15.80
CA ILE A 535 7.90 -7.78 -17.22
C ILE A 535 8.43 -9.15 -17.67
N ASP A 536 7.96 -9.65 -18.82
CA ASP A 536 8.55 -10.84 -19.42
C ASP A 536 9.94 -10.51 -19.99
N VAL A 537 10.95 -10.82 -19.18
CA VAL A 537 12.37 -10.68 -19.50
C VAL A 537 13.02 -12.03 -19.83
N SER A 538 12.26 -13.01 -20.31
CA SER A 538 12.80 -14.33 -20.70
C SER A 538 13.97 -14.19 -21.69
N PHE A 539 13.91 -13.23 -22.61
CA PHE A 539 14.97 -12.93 -23.58
C PHE A 539 16.32 -12.59 -22.90
N ALA A 540 16.29 -11.88 -21.77
CA ALA A 540 17.50 -11.49 -21.00
C ALA A 540 17.84 -12.52 -19.91
N LYS A 541 16.84 -13.18 -19.33
CA LYS A 541 17.03 -14.21 -18.29
C LYS A 541 17.93 -15.34 -18.79
N TYR A 542 17.72 -15.81 -20.01
CA TYR A 542 18.47 -16.95 -20.57
C TYR A 542 19.71 -16.54 -21.40
N ASP A 543 19.86 -15.26 -21.75
CA ASP A 543 21.06 -14.76 -22.41
C ASP A 543 22.24 -14.70 -21.41
N ARG A 544 23.34 -15.40 -21.72
CA ARG A 544 24.55 -15.40 -20.87
C ARG A 544 25.30 -14.06 -20.89
N ARG A 545 25.10 -13.22 -21.91
CA ARG A 545 25.70 -11.88 -22.01
C ARG A 545 25.11 -10.94 -20.96
N VAL A 546 23.83 -11.11 -20.62
CA VAL A 546 23.19 -10.40 -19.50
C VAL A 546 23.51 -11.14 -18.20
N SER A 547 24.61 -10.76 -17.57
CA SER A 547 25.17 -11.44 -16.40
C SER A 547 24.36 -11.25 -15.11
N ALA A 548 23.66 -10.12 -14.97
CA ALA A 548 22.82 -9.85 -13.81
C ALA A 548 21.54 -9.09 -14.18
N ILE A 549 20.48 -9.30 -13.41
CA ILE A 549 19.20 -8.59 -13.53
C ILE A 549 18.75 -8.14 -12.14
N LEU A 550 18.49 -6.84 -11.99
CA LEU A 550 17.88 -6.22 -10.82
C LEU A 550 16.47 -5.74 -11.19
N TRP A 551 15.50 -5.95 -10.31
CA TRP A 551 14.23 -5.22 -10.34
C TRP A 551 14.22 -4.22 -9.20
N ALA A 552 14.06 -2.94 -9.54
CA ALA A 552 14.16 -1.83 -8.60
C ALA A 552 12.79 -1.24 -8.23
N GLY A 553 11.69 -1.79 -8.76
CA GLY A 553 10.38 -1.20 -8.56
C GLY A 553 10.33 0.24 -9.10
N TYR A 554 9.66 1.11 -8.36
CA TYR A 554 9.87 2.55 -8.39
C TYR A 554 10.54 2.96 -7.06
N PRO A 555 11.87 3.19 -7.06
CA PRO A 555 12.70 3.18 -5.85
C PRO A 555 12.70 4.47 -5.03
N GLY A 556 11.84 5.44 -5.32
CA GLY A 556 11.68 6.66 -4.54
C GLY A 556 12.81 7.68 -4.75
N GLN A 557 12.83 8.70 -3.88
CA GLN A 557 13.69 9.88 -4.05
C GLN A 557 15.20 9.57 -4.06
N ALA A 558 15.61 8.56 -3.30
CA ALA A 558 17.00 8.13 -3.16
C ALA A 558 17.33 6.90 -4.03
N GLY A 559 16.46 6.54 -4.97
CA GLY A 559 16.52 5.28 -5.69
C GLY A 559 17.82 5.04 -6.47
N GLY A 560 18.40 6.09 -7.07
CA GLY A 560 19.69 5.96 -7.75
C GLY A 560 20.85 5.65 -6.80
N THR A 561 20.81 6.15 -5.57
CA THR A 561 21.80 5.77 -4.53
C THR A 561 21.62 4.28 -4.17
N ALA A 562 20.39 3.83 -3.93
CA ALA A 562 20.10 2.44 -3.58
C ALA A 562 20.53 1.45 -4.68
N ILE A 563 20.24 1.79 -5.96
CA ILE A 563 20.68 1.00 -7.12
C ILE A 563 22.20 0.91 -7.14
N ALA A 564 22.91 2.04 -6.99
CA ALA A 564 24.37 2.05 -7.00
C ALA A 564 24.95 1.24 -5.84
N ASP A 565 24.40 1.38 -4.63
CA ASP A 565 24.89 0.67 -3.45
C ASP A 565 24.81 -0.86 -3.60
N ILE A 566 23.76 -1.34 -4.26
CA ILE A 566 23.64 -2.76 -4.59
C ILE A 566 24.63 -3.13 -5.69
N LEU A 567 24.69 -2.37 -6.79
CA LEU A 567 25.61 -2.64 -7.90
C LEU A 567 27.07 -2.77 -7.43
N PHE A 568 27.50 -1.97 -6.46
CA PHE A 568 28.87 -1.99 -5.93
C PHE A 568 29.05 -2.78 -4.63
N GLY A 569 27.98 -3.41 -4.12
CA GLY A 569 28.05 -4.28 -2.94
C GLY A 569 28.31 -3.56 -1.62
N THR A 570 28.04 -2.24 -1.53
CA THR A 570 27.94 -1.59 -0.21
C THR A 570 26.66 -1.96 0.50
N THR A 571 25.65 -2.42 -0.26
CA THR A 571 24.45 -3.09 0.25
C THR A 571 24.33 -4.49 -0.36
N ASN A 572 24.12 -5.50 0.48
CA ASN A 572 23.73 -6.84 0.02
C ASN A 572 22.21 -6.88 -0.22
N PRO A 573 21.73 -7.17 -1.46
CA PRO A 573 20.29 -7.21 -1.73
C PRO A 573 19.63 -8.37 -1.00
N GLY A 574 18.45 -8.09 -0.43
CA GLY A 574 17.63 -9.07 0.29
C GLY A 574 16.13 -8.93 0.03
N GLY A 575 15.74 -8.17 -1.00
CA GLY A 575 14.36 -8.09 -1.45
C GLY A 575 13.89 -9.39 -2.09
N LYS A 576 12.58 -9.64 -2.04
CA LYS A 576 11.90 -10.79 -2.68
C LYS A 576 10.72 -10.28 -3.50
N LEU A 577 10.39 -10.94 -4.60
CA LEU A 577 9.26 -10.51 -5.44
C LEU A 577 7.91 -10.66 -4.72
N PRO A 578 7.12 -9.58 -4.57
CA PRO A 578 5.76 -9.65 -4.00
C PRO A 578 4.69 -10.06 -5.04
N MET A 579 5.10 -10.37 -6.28
CA MET A 579 4.23 -10.85 -7.35
C MET A 579 4.94 -11.83 -8.27
N THR A 580 4.16 -12.65 -8.98
CA THR A 580 4.66 -13.61 -9.96
C THR A 580 4.94 -12.89 -11.29
N TRP A 581 6.10 -13.21 -11.89
CA TRP A 581 6.44 -12.73 -13.23
C TRP A 581 6.04 -13.78 -14.26
N TYR A 582 5.03 -13.45 -15.05
CA TYR A 582 4.47 -14.33 -16.07
C TYR A 582 5.14 -14.12 -17.44
N PRO A 583 5.24 -15.16 -18.28
CA PRO A 583 5.61 -14.98 -19.68
C PRO A 583 4.49 -14.28 -20.44
N GLN A 584 4.80 -13.61 -21.54
CA GLN A 584 3.84 -12.96 -22.42
C GLN A 584 2.72 -13.90 -22.87
N SER A 585 3.00 -15.20 -23.03
CA SER A 585 1.99 -16.21 -23.39
C SER A 585 0.86 -16.35 -22.36
N TYR A 586 1.04 -15.89 -21.11
CA TYR A 586 0.00 -15.84 -20.09
C TYR A 586 -1.20 -15.00 -20.52
N VAL A 587 -0.95 -13.83 -21.15
CA VAL A 587 -2.03 -12.87 -21.45
C VAL A 587 -3.03 -13.38 -22.48
N ALA A 588 -2.63 -14.39 -23.27
CA ALA A 588 -3.49 -15.03 -24.27
C ALA A 588 -4.55 -15.95 -23.66
N LYS A 589 -4.29 -16.52 -22.47
CA LYS A 589 -5.18 -17.49 -21.80
C LYS A 589 -5.97 -16.89 -20.64
N VAL A 590 -5.62 -15.68 -20.22
CA VAL A 590 -6.17 -15.05 -19.02
C VAL A 590 -6.70 -13.67 -19.37
N PRO A 591 -8.01 -13.52 -19.64
CA PRO A 591 -8.64 -12.21 -19.81
C PRO A 591 -8.58 -11.41 -18.51
N MET A 592 -8.25 -10.12 -18.58
CA MET A 592 -8.15 -9.25 -17.38
C MET A 592 -9.48 -9.14 -16.61
N THR A 593 -10.60 -9.32 -17.30
CA THR A 593 -11.95 -9.26 -16.73
C THR A 593 -12.37 -10.52 -15.97
N ASN A 594 -11.65 -11.63 -16.11
CA ASN A 594 -11.95 -12.85 -15.35
C ASN A 594 -11.37 -12.75 -13.93
N MET A 595 -12.24 -12.61 -12.93
CA MET A 595 -11.90 -12.49 -11.51
C MET A 595 -11.63 -13.83 -10.79
N GLY A 596 -11.89 -14.97 -11.43
CA GLY A 596 -11.69 -16.28 -10.81
C GLY A 596 -10.22 -16.52 -10.50
N MET A 597 -9.89 -16.90 -9.27
CA MET A 597 -8.48 -17.16 -8.90
C MET A 597 -8.03 -18.57 -9.29
N ARG A 598 -8.95 -19.53 -9.15
CA ARG A 598 -8.73 -20.96 -9.30
C ARG A 598 -8.72 -21.39 -10.78
N PRO A 599 -7.92 -22.41 -11.16
CA PRO A 599 -7.91 -22.92 -12.53
C PRO A 599 -9.22 -23.64 -12.87
N SER A 600 -9.60 -23.58 -14.15
CA SER A 600 -10.72 -24.32 -14.74
C SER A 600 -10.33 -24.78 -16.16
N PRO A 601 -11.11 -25.65 -16.83
CA PRO A 601 -10.79 -26.03 -18.21
C PRO A 601 -10.56 -24.80 -19.10
N GLY A 602 -9.41 -24.74 -19.79
CA GLY A 602 -8.99 -23.59 -20.61
C GLY A 602 -8.41 -22.39 -19.85
N TYR A 603 -8.46 -22.39 -18.51
CA TYR A 603 -8.02 -21.28 -17.66
C TYR A 603 -6.98 -21.75 -16.63
N PRO A 604 -5.73 -21.23 -16.67
CA PRO A 604 -4.63 -21.79 -15.89
C PRO A 604 -4.60 -21.36 -14.41
N GLY A 605 -5.56 -20.54 -13.94
CA GLY A 605 -5.55 -19.91 -12.62
C GLY A 605 -4.69 -18.64 -12.56
N ARG A 606 -4.64 -18.00 -11.39
CA ARG A 606 -3.90 -16.75 -11.14
C ARG A 606 -3.07 -16.83 -9.88
N THR A 607 -2.09 -15.93 -9.78
CA THR A 607 -1.13 -15.81 -8.67
C THR A 607 -0.34 -17.09 -8.45
N TYR A 608 0.70 -17.04 -7.61
CA TYR A 608 1.43 -18.24 -7.22
C TYR A 608 0.56 -19.28 -6.51
N ARG A 609 -0.58 -18.87 -5.92
CA ARG A 609 -1.48 -19.74 -5.15
C ARG A 609 -2.19 -20.77 -6.02
N PHE A 610 -2.55 -20.42 -7.25
CA PHE A 610 -3.44 -21.23 -8.09
C PHE A 610 -2.91 -21.47 -9.50
N TYR A 611 -2.00 -20.64 -10.00
CA TYR A 611 -1.49 -20.74 -11.36
C TYR A 611 -0.72 -22.05 -11.59
N LYS A 612 -1.01 -22.73 -12.70
CA LYS A 612 -0.40 -24.02 -13.07
C LYS A 612 0.52 -23.94 -14.30
N GLY A 613 0.77 -22.74 -14.82
CA GLY A 613 1.59 -22.54 -16.02
C GLY A 613 3.04 -22.15 -15.72
N PRO A 614 3.83 -21.86 -16.77
CA PRO A 614 5.23 -21.45 -16.65
C PRO A 614 5.36 -20.02 -16.08
N VAL A 615 6.41 -19.79 -15.30
CA VAL A 615 6.76 -18.47 -14.74
C VAL A 615 8.17 -18.06 -15.18
N VAL A 616 8.37 -16.76 -15.37
CA VAL A 616 9.71 -16.17 -15.59
C VAL A 616 10.45 -16.08 -14.26
N PHE A 617 9.81 -15.53 -13.23
CA PHE A 617 10.26 -15.56 -11.84
C PHE A 617 9.04 -15.78 -10.95
N SER A 618 9.18 -16.61 -9.91
CA SER A 618 8.09 -16.89 -8.98
C SER A 618 7.92 -15.78 -7.94
N PHE A 619 6.71 -15.67 -7.38
CA PHE A 619 6.51 -14.99 -6.10
C PHE A 619 7.56 -15.46 -5.07
N GLY A 620 8.11 -14.52 -4.30
CA GLY A 620 9.14 -14.78 -3.30
C GLY A 620 10.56 -15.00 -3.86
N HIS A 621 10.77 -14.94 -5.18
CA HIS A 621 12.12 -15.04 -5.77
C HIS A 621 12.97 -13.80 -5.44
N GLY A 622 14.26 -14.02 -5.18
CA GLY A 622 15.23 -12.95 -4.97
C GLY A 622 16.54 -13.50 -4.40
N LEU A 623 17.65 -13.13 -5.01
CA LEU A 623 18.99 -13.59 -4.65
C LEU A 623 19.65 -12.62 -3.66
N SER A 624 20.76 -13.07 -3.08
CA SER A 624 21.64 -12.30 -2.20
C SER A 624 23.09 -12.46 -2.67
N TYR A 625 24.00 -11.59 -2.22
CA TYR A 625 25.45 -11.77 -2.37
C TYR A 625 26.04 -12.78 -1.39
N THR A 626 25.23 -13.30 -0.47
CA THR A 626 25.61 -14.41 0.40
C THR A 626 24.63 -15.57 0.28
N ASN A 627 24.99 -16.71 0.88
CA ASN A 627 24.16 -17.92 0.88
C ASN A 627 23.68 -18.21 2.30
N PHE A 628 22.42 -18.64 2.41
CA PHE A 628 21.84 -19.01 3.70
C PHE A 628 21.46 -20.47 3.71
N LYS A 629 21.77 -21.15 4.82
CA LYS A 629 21.29 -22.50 5.12
C LYS A 629 20.19 -22.40 6.18
N GLN A 630 19.14 -23.20 6.01
CA GLN A 630 18.04 -23.26 6.95
C GLN A 630 17.92 -24.65 7.54
N SER A 631 17.54 -24.75 8.80
CA SER A 631 17.22 -26.02 9.45
C SER A 631 16.12 -25.87 10.49
N LEU A 632 15.29 -26.91 10.65
CA LEU A 632 14.27 -26.95 11.68
C LEU A 632 14.91 -27.25 13.04
N ALA A 633 14.76 -26.33 13.99
CA ALA A 633 15.23 -26.50 15.36
C ALA A 633 14.13 -27.07 16.28
N LEU A 634 12.87 -26.73 16.00
CA LEU A 634 11.68 -27.27 16.66
C LEU A 634 10.54 -27.25 15.66
N ALA A 635 9.93 -28.41 15.40
CA ALA A 635 8.83 -28.54 14.46
C ALA A 635 7.91 -29.70 14.89
N PRO A 636 6.91 -29.43 15.75
CA PRO A 636 5.92 -30.43 16.16
C PRO A 636 5.16 -30.99 14.96
N THR A 637 4.85 -32.29 15.00
CA THR A 637 4.23 -33.01 13.88
C THR A 637 2.71 -33.15 14.01
N ASP A 638 2.14 -32.92 15.19
CA ASP A 638 0.75 -33.23 15.47
C ASP A 638 0.07 -32.09 16.23
N LEU A 639 -1.19 -31.81 15.87
CA LEU A 639 -2.06 -30.88 16.58
C LEU A 639 -3.48 -31.45 16.68
N SER A 640 -3.98 -31.59 17.91
CA SER A 640 -5.38 -31.94 18.15
C SER A 640 -6.27 -30.69 18.10
N VAL A 641 -7.26 -30.71 17.22
CA VAL A 641 -8.27 -29.65 17.09
C VAL A 641 -9.50 -30.05 17.90
N LEU A 642 -9.71 -29.36 19.02
CA LEU A 642 -10.88 -29.57 19.89
C LEU A 642 -12.13 -28.98 19.25
N ILE A 643 -13.22 -29.75 19.23
CA ILE A 643 -14.52 -29.30 18.72
C ILE A 643 -15.43 -28.93 19.90
N ASN A 644 -16.00 -27.72 19.90
CA ASN A 644 -16.92 -27.31 20.96
C ASN A 644 -18.28 -28.01 20.78
N THR A 645 -18.63 -28.89 21.74
CA THR A 645 -19.79 -29.77 21.66
C THR A 645 -21.13 -29.12 22.01
N ASN A 646 -21.15 -27.91 22.57
CA ASN A 646 -22.40 -27.19 22.90
C ASN A 646 -23.24 -26.78 21.66
N LEU A 647 -22.69 -26.94 20.45
CA LEU A 647 -23.38 -26.71 19.18
C LEU A 647 -23.81 -28.02 18.47
N PHE A 648 -23.61 -29.19 19.09
CA PHE A 648 -23.96 -30.51 18.50
C PHE A 648 -25.42 -30.93 18.74
N ALA A 649 -26.23 -30.14 19.46
CA ALA A 649 -27.61 -30.48 19.77
C ALA A 649 -28.56 -30.50 18.55
N THR A 650 -28.10 -30.12 17.36
CA THR A 650 -28.86 -30.33 16.12
C THR A 650 -28.21 -31.45 15.30
N LYS A 651 -28.82 -32.64 15.32
CA LYS A 651 -28.57 -33.76 14.39
C LYS A 651 -28.76 -33.32 12.93
N ASN A 652 -27.83 -32.56 12.38
CA ASN A 652 -27.76 -32.28 10.95
C ASN A 652 -26.33 -32.49 10.47
N TYR A 653 -26.20 -33.44 9.54
CA TYR A 653 -25.02 -33.98 8.85
C TYR A 653 -24.13 -32.94 8.12
N SER A 654 -23.92 -31.74 8.67
CA SER A 654 -23.25 -30.61 8.00
C SER A 654 -22.14 -29.91 8.83
N THR A 655 -21.80 -30.44 10.00
CA THR A 655 -20.64 -30.00 10.82
C THR A 655 -19.33 -30.67 10.42
N LEU A 656 -19.41 -31.88 9.85
CA LEU A 656 -18.34 -32.63 9.21
C LEU A 656 -18.74 -32.87 7.75
N SER A 657 -18.63 -31.85 6.89
CA SER A 657 -18.53 -32.17 5.46
C SER A 657 -17.13 -32.76 5.29
N SER A 658 -17.03 -34.09 5.29
CA SER A 658 -15.86 -34.87 4.84
C SER A 658 -14.50 -34.16 4.99
N ASN A 659 -13.82 -34.35 6.13
CA ASN A 659 -12.43 -33.93 6.38
C ASN A 659 -12.14 -32.43 6.67
N ALA A 660 -13.11 -31.60 7.09
CA ALA A 660 -12.81 -30.23 7.55
C ALA A 660 -13.78 -29.71 8.63
N ILE A 661 -13.30 -28.84 9.53
CA ILE A 661 -14.06 -28.25 10.65
C ILE A 661 -14.27 -26.75 10.41
N LYS A 662 -15.49 -26.22 10.61
CA LYS A 662 -15.73 -24.76 10.54
C LYS A 662 -14.96 -24.06 11.66
N VAL A 663 -14.20 -23.01 11.33
CA VAL A 663 -13.40 -22.25 12.33
C VAL A 663 -14.25 -21.77 13.50
N LYS A 664 -15.50 -21.35 13.25
CA LYS A 664 -16.43 -20.91 14.30
C LYS A 664 -16.90 -22.00 15.29
N HIS A 665 -16.61 -23.27 15.02
CA HIS A 665 -17.01 -24.40 15.90
C HIS A 665 -15.85 -24.93 16.75
N THR A 666 -14.70 -24.27 16.72
CA THR A 666 -13.52 -24.64 17.52
C THR A 666 -13.08 -23.46 18.38
N ASN A 667 -12.44 -23.76 19.52
CA ASN A 667 -11.77 -22.74 20.31
C ASN A 667 -10.40 -22.46 19.68
N CYS A 668 -10.25 -21.31 19.04
CA CYS A 668 -9.02 -20.95 18.34
C CYS A 668 -7.87 -20.58 19.28
N ASP A 669 -8.14 -20.13 20.50
CA ASP A 669 -7.14 -19.51 21.37
C ASP A 669 -6.02 -20.49 21.80
N SER A 670 -6.30 -21.79 21.80
CA SER A 670 -5.34 -22.85 22.18
C SER A 670 -4.73 -23.61 20.99
N LEU A 671 -5.01 -23.23 19.74
CA LEU A 671 -4.60 -23.99 18.54
C LEU A 671 -3.36 -23.39 17.86
N SER A 672 -2.26 -23.31 18.61
CA SER A 672 -0.96 -22.84 18.09
C SER A 672 0.15 -23.86 18.31
N LEU A 673 1.04 -24.00 17.33
CA LEU A 673 2.24 -24.83 17.41
C LEU A 673 3.50 -24.00 17.22
N PRO A 674 4.51 -24.13 18.09
CA PRO A 674 5.78 -23.43 17.90
C PRO A 674 6.58 -24.07 16.77
N LEU A 675 7.08 -23.25 15.85
CA LEU A 675 7.98 -23.62 14.77
C LEU A 675 9.25 -22.76 14.89
N HIS A 676 10.38 -23.39 15.18
CA HIS A 676 11.67 -22.71 15.27
C HIS A 676 12.55 -23.07 14.09
N ILE A 677 13.08 -22.05 13.42
CA ILE A 677 13.90 -22.18 12.22
C ILE A 677 15.23 -21.51 12.51
N ASP A 678 16.31 -22.26 12.36
CA ASP A 678 17.66 -21.73 12.37
C ASP A 678 18.01 -21.25 10.95
N VAL A 679 18.51 -20.02 10.84
CA VAL A 679 19.02 -19.40 9.61
C VAL A 679 20.49 -19.11 9.80
N GLU A 680 21.34 -19.79 9.05
CA GLU A 680 22.80 -19.67 9.09
C GLU A 680 23.28 -18.98 7.81
N ASN A 681 24.12 -17.96 7.95
CA ASN A 681 24.79 -17.33 6.82
C ASN A 681 26.10 -18.08 6.56
N ILE A 682 26.11 -18.90 5.51
CA ILE A 682 27.24 -19.77 5.15
C ILE A 682 28.15 -19.14 4.07
N GLY A 683 27.90 -17.88 3.70
CA GLY A 683 28.77 -17.14 2.80
C GLY A 683 29.67 -16.14 3.54
N ASN A 684 30.35 -15.29 2.77
CA ASN A 684 31.41 -14.41 3.25
C ASN A 684 30.98 -12.95 3.42
N MET A 685 29.68 -12.67 3.30
CA MET A 685 29.14 -11.32 3.39
C MET A 685 27.92 -11.32 4.30
N ASP A 686 27.83 -10.31 5.16
CA ASP A 686 26.63 -10.06 5.94
C ASP A 686 25.43 -9.88 5.00
N GLY A 687 24.27 -10.37 5.42
CA GLY A 687 23.12 -10.32 4.56
C GLY A 687 21.83 -10.48 5.32
N THR A 688 20.76 -10.08 4.66
CA THR A 688 19.41 -10.20 5.19
C THR A 688 18.66 -11.25 4.40
N HIS A 689 18.09 -12.22 5.12
CA HIS A 689 17.28 -13.28 4.56
C HIS A 689 15.81 -13.07 4.91
N THR A 690 14.94 -13.28 3.94
CA THR A 690 13.49 -13.27 4.13
C THR A 690 12.98 -14.70 4.13
N LEU A 691 12.53 -15.18 5.28
CA LEU A 691 11.81 -16.44 5.41
C LEU A 691 10.38 -16.25 4.96
N LEU A 692 9.95 -17.04 3.97
CA LEU A 692 8.57 -17.11 3.51
C LEU A 692 8.04 -18.49 3.88
N LEU A 693 7.09 -18.54 4.81
CA LEU A 693 6.47 -19.77 5.27
C LEU A 693 5.16 -19.99 4.53
N PHE A 694 5.10 -21.05 3.75
CA PHE A 694 3.90 -21.45 3.02
C PHE A 694 3.23 -22.67 3.67
N SER A 695 1.91 -22.76 3.56
CA SER A 695 1.12 -23.93 3.89
C SER A 695 0.46 -24.50 2.63
N GLU A 696 0.50 -25.82 2.52
CA GLU A 696 -0.28 -26.63 1.58
C GLU A 696 -1.23 -27.51 2.41
N PRO A 697 -2.55 -27.38 2.21
CA PRO A 697 -3.54 -28.18 2.93
C PRO A 697 -3.61 -29.63 2.38
N PRO A 698 -4.30 -30.55 3.09
CA PRO A 698 -4.47 -31.93 2.65
C PRO A 698 -5.08 -32.03 1.25
N THR A 699 -4.56 -32.96 0.44
CA THR A 699 -4.99 -33.20 -0.96
C THR A 699 -6.45 -33.61 -1.09
N SER A 700 -7.07 -34.10 -0.01
CA SER A 700 -8.50 -34.42 0.05
C SER A 700 -9.40 -33.19 -0.12
N VAL A 701 -8.87 -31.98 0.07
CA VAL A 701 -9.61 -30.71 -0.05
C VAL A 701 -9.43 -30.11 -1.44
N LYS A 702 -10.32 -30.49 -2.37
CA LYS A 702 -10.24 -30.12 -3.80
C LYS A 702 -10.36 -28.62 -4.12
N TRP A 703 -10.85 -27.80 -3.19
CA TRP A 703 -11.06 -26.36 -3.38
C TRP A 703 -9.93 -25.47 -2.82
N SER A 704 -8.84 -26.08 -2.41
CA SER A 704 -7.70 -25.40 -1.77
C SER A 704 -6.70 -24.80 -2.79
N PRO A 705 -5.90 -23.81 -2.37
CA PRO A 705 -4.73 -23.37 -3.14
C PRO A 705 -3.65 -24.45 -3.20
N ASN A 706 -2.77 -24.38 -4.22
CA ASN A 706 -1.59 -25.25 -4.33
C ASN A 706 -0.66 -25.05 -3.12
N LYS A 707 -0.47 -23.79 -2.73
CA LYS A 707 0.17 -23.35 -1.47
C LYS A 707 -0.25 -21.92 -1.18
N GLN A 708 -0.17 -21.49 0.07
CA GLN A 708 -0.43 -20.11 0.45
C GLN A 708 0.59 -19.63 1.48
N LEU A 709 1.03 -18.39 1.38
CA LEU A 709 1.84 -17.73 2.39
C LEU A 709 1.01 -17.62 3.67
N ILE A 710 1.61 -17.99 4.80
CA ILE A 710 0.96 -17.90 6.11
C ILE A 710 1.72 -17.00 7.08
N SER A 711 3.04 -16.86 6.89
CA SER A 711 3.87 -15.91 7.64
C SER A 711 5.15 -15.61 6.87
N PHE A 712 5.79 -14.48 7.20
CA PHE A 712 7.12 -14.15 6.74
C PHE A 712 7.91 -13.43 7.82
N HIS A 713 9.24 -13.58 7.79
CA HIS A 713 10.15 -12.92 8.72
C HIS A 713 11.43 -12.49 8.00
N ARG A 714 11.82 -11.22 8.18
CA ARG A 714 13.07 -10.68 7.68
C ARG A 714 14.12 -10.72 8.79
N VAL A 715 15.29 -11.29 8.50
CA VAL A 715 16.34 -11.55 9.50
C VAL A 715 17.70 -11.18 8.93
N HIS A 716 18.43 -10.32 9.64
CA HIS A 716 19.81 -9.99 9.30
C HIS A 716 20.76 -10.97 9.98
N VAL A 717 21.63 -11.65 9.22
CA VAL A 717 22.57 -12.64 9.73
C VAL A 717 23.97 -12.30 9.24
N VAL A 718 24.87 -12.02 10.19
CA VAL A 718 26.30 -11.79 9.94
C VAL A 718 26.94 -13.05 9.36
N ALA A 719 27.92 -12.88 8.48
CA ALA A 719 28.66 -13.99 7.86
C ALA A 719 29.20 -14.98 8.90
N GLY A 720 29.00 -16.27 8.67
CA GLY A 720 29.40 -17.36 9.57
C GLY A 720 28.57 -17.49 10.84
N LEU A 721 27.59 -16.60 11.09
CA LEU A 721 26.70 -16.69 12.24
C LEU A 721 25.35 -17.33 11.90
N LYS A 722 24.62 -17.67 12.95
CA LYS A 722 23.31 -18.29 12.91
C LYS A 722 22.33 -17.54 13.80
N GLN A 723 21.10 -17.35 13.32
CA GLN A 723 20.00 -16.79 14.10
C GLN A 723 18.80 -17.73 14.10
N ARG A 724 18.08 -17.76 15.22
CA ARG A 724 16.86 -18.56 15.37
C ARG A 724 15.63 -17.67 15.27
N VAL A 725 14.73 -18.04 14.37
CA VAL A 725 13.40 -17.44 14.22
C VAL A 725 12.38 -18.33 14.89
N LYS A 726 11.51 -17.74 15.71
CA LYS A 726 10.42 -18.45 16.38
C LYS A 726 9.10 -17.97 15.79
N ILE A 727 8.28 -18.90 15.36
CA ILE A 727 6.99 -18.64 14.70
C ILE A 727 5.93 -19.49 15.38
N ASP A 728 4.80 -18.91 15.75
CA ASP A 728 3.65 -19.65 16.25
C ASP A 728 2.63 -19.91 15.13
N ILE A 729 2.45 -21.17 14.77
CA ILE A 729 1.54 -21.60 13.72
C ILE A 729 0.15 -21.80 14.30
N HIS A 730 -0.70 -20.80 14.13
CA HIS A 730 -2.08 -20.86 14.57
C HIS A 730 -2.99 -21.55 13.54
N ALA A 731 -3.59 -22.69 13.89
CA ALA A 731 -4.39 -23.50 12.96
C ALA A 731 -5.59 -22.74 12.34
N CYS A 732 -6.35 -21.99 13.14
CA CYS A 732 -7.49 -21.23 12.63
C CYS A 732 -7.09 -20.12 11.65
N LYS A 733 -5.93 -19.49 11.84
CA LYS A 733 -5.47 -18.37 11.01
C LYS A 733 -4.68 -18.86 9.80
N HIS A 734 -3.72 -19.75 10.04
CA HIS A 734 -2.69 -20.14 9.08
C HIS A 734 -3.04 -21.41 8.31
N LEU A 735 -3.69 -22.39 8.94
CA LEU A 735 -3.99 -23.70 8.33
C LEU A 735 -5.44 -23.83 7.85
N SER A 736 -6.24 -22.78 8.01
CA SER A 736 -7.61 -22.76 7.49
C SER A 736 -7.65 -22.31 6.03
N VAL A 737 -8.65 -22.83 5.33
CA VAL A 737 -8.97 -22.48 3.94
C VAL A 737 -10.42 -22.05 3.83
N VAL A 738 -10.77 -21.38 2.74
CA VAL A 738 -12.14 -20.99 2.44
C VAL A 738 -12.75 -21.99 1.46
N ASP A 739 -13.95 -22.49 1.75
CA ASP A 739 -14.71 -23.34 0.83
C ASP A 739 -15.53 -22.53 -0.20
N GLU A 740 -16.17 -23.21 -1.15
CA GLU A 740 -17.03 -22.62 -2.19
C GLU A 740 -18.16 -21.71 -1.64
N PHE A 741 -18.55 -21.98 -0.39
CA PHE A 741 -19.44 -21.23 0.51
C PHE A 741 -19.02 -19.80 0.83
N GLY A 742 -17.73 -19.51 0.73
CA GLY A 742 -17.10 -18.40 1.45
C GLY A 742 -16.93 -18.67 2.95
N ILE A 743 -17.06 -19.92 3.41
CA ILE A 743 -16.91 -20.26 4.83
C ILE A 743 -15.47 -20.73 5.10
N ARG A 744 -14.87 -20.24 6.19
CA ARG A 744 -13.52 -20.64 6.60
C ARG A 744 -13.55 -21.93 7.41
N ARG A 745 -12.79 -22.94 6.96
CA ARG A 745 -12.70 -24.28 7.55
C ARG A 745 -11.25 -24.69 7.76
N ILE A 746 -11.00 -25.50 8.78
CA ILE A 746 -9.72 -26.13 9.08
C ILE A 746 -9.78 -27.55 8.49
N PRO A 747 -9.03 -27.84 7.42
CA PRO A 747 -8.86 -29.20 6.93
C PRO A 747 -8.23 -30.11 7.97
N ILE A 748 -8.77 -31.31 8.12
CA ILE A 748 -8.25 -32.39 8.97
C ILE A 748 -7.41 -33.32 8.11
N GLY A 749 -6.30 -33.80 8.66
CA GLY A 749 -5.29 -34.60 7.96
C GLY A 749 -3.94 -33.90 7.87
N GLN A 750 -3.12 -34.35 6.92
CA GLN A 750 -1.73 -33.92 6.79
C GLN A 750 -1.61 -32.61 5.99
N HIS A 751 -1.17 -31.55 6.67
CA HIS A 751 -0.72 -30.29 6.06
C HIS A 751 0.78 -30.34 5.82
N SER A 752 1.24 -29.67 4.75
CA SER A 752 2.67 -29.45 4.51
C SER A 752 3.01 -27.98 4.70
N LEU A 753 4.12 -27.71 5.38
CA LEU A 753 4.72 -26.40 5.53
C LEU A 753 6.01 -26.33 4.70
N TYR A 754 6.21 -25.23 3.98
CA TYR A 754 7.38 -25.01 3.14
C TYR A 754 8.11 -23.73 3.51
N ILE A 755 9.43 -23.79 3.65
CA ILE A 755 10.31 -22.64 3.88
C ILE A 755 11.54 -22.82 3.00
N GLY A 756 11.58 -22.12 1.86
CA GLY A 756 12.56 -22.44 0.82
C GLY A 756 12.46 -23.91 0.42
N ASP A 757 13.55 -24.65 0.58
CA ASP A 757 13.62 -26.09 0.27
C ASP A 757 13.22 -27.00 1.45
N LEU A 758 13.04 -26.43 2.65
CA LEU A 758 12.57 -27.20 3.81
C LEU A 758 11.09 -27.53 3.66
N LYS A 759 10.75 -28.80 3.91
CA LYS A 759 9.38 -29.30 4.04
C LYS A 759 9.18 -29.91 5.42
N HIS A 760 8.11 -29.49 6.09
CA HIS A 760 7.65 -30.08 7.35
C HIS A 760 6.20 -30.51 7.23
N SER A 761 5.79 -31.61 7.85
CA SER A 761 4.40 -32.05 7.84
C SER A 761 3.76 -31.95 9.21
N ILE A 762 2.53 -31.44 9.25
CA ILE A 762 1.71 -31.36 10.46
C ILE A 762 0.41 -32.11 10.24
N SER A 763 0.14 -33.11 11.07
CA SER A 763 -1.11 -33.86 11.11
C SER A 763 -2.10 -33.17 12.05
N LEU A 764 -3.22 -32.70 11.50
CA LEU A 764 -4.32 -32.16 12.29
C LEU A 764 -5.36 -33.27 12.51
N GLN A 765 -5.64 -33.58 13.77
CA GLN A 765 -6.64 -34.58 14.15
C GLN A 765 -7.81 -33.90 14.87
N ALA A 766 -9.04 -34.31 14.54
CA ALA A 766 -10.22 -33.89 15.27
C ALA A 766 -10.30 -34.66 16.59
N ASN A 767 -10.41 -33.96 17.72
CA ASN A 767 -10.68 -34.58 19.01
C ASN A 767 -12.03 -34.12 19.56
N LEU A 768 -12.88 -35.08 19.89
CA LEU A 768 -14.15 -34.88 20.58
C LEU A 768 -13.87 -35.15 22.07
N GLU A 769 -13.72 -34.12 22.90
CA GLU A 769 -13.71 -34.36 24.33
C GLU A 769 -15.10 -34.79 24.81
N GLY A 770 -15.08 -35.83 25.65
CA GLY A 770 -16.22 -36.62 26.05
C GLY A 770 -17.25 -35.86 26.89
N ILE A 771 -18.50 -36.25 26.66
CA ILE A 771 -19.59 -36.22 27.62
C ILE A 771 -19.03 -36.76 28.94
N LYS A 772 -18.79 -35.89 29.92
CA LYS A 772 -18.96 -36.34 31.31
C LYS A 772 -20.46 -36.46 31.50
N ASN A 773 -20.91 -37.71 31.62
CA ASN A 773 -22.29 -38.07 31.93
C ASN A 773 -22.82 -37.29 33.14
#